data_AF-A0A519D7V6-F1
#
_entry.id   AF-A0A519D7V6-F1
#
_cell.length_a   1.000
_cell.length_b   1.000
_cell.length_c   1.000
_cell.angle_alpha   90.00
_cell.angle_beta   90.00
_cell.angle_gamma   90.00
#
_symmetry.space_group_name_H-M   'P 1'
#
loop_
_entity.id
_entity.type
_entity.pdbx_description
1 polymer ?
#
loop_
_entity_poly.entity_id
_entity_poly.type
_entity_poly.pdbx_seq_one_letter_code
_entity_poly.pdbx_strand_id
1 'polypeptide(L)'
;MGSGRGALILALLLLLVPFSTIPVIADEGRNDDWIREESPASPEKMALSVWQPSLASVMWDVAWSPSYARDASGIDISRDLAVVGLDGTLSVWNNSDGRVVMRVDHHMQLLGVDWLDGGHVITLDQRHNWDVYTLFDDGLSRPSDQIEHRSGHWSSNMTGIEQNWGHDMEVSANGTRVVFCGGRPDSGGEIVVVDTAYLLGLSTEKNSISLQTPDIVKVCRWSEDGASIATIERSSGGDSIRVYDSVSLEQTTLHNIATGSSGWHLDWKGSSQYSVAWTKSSGESVVSHFIEDGQLEWYSPLEENVTRIAWSTLTDSLYVGLLNEGQVLKLDAAGKVVEKKGWHAYRSSRSDIRALDIDASGNQMASVGQDGTVVIWSMAEFRGHPAHDSSIMREFEISPSEVLVAIAKGSGSLSIKDIKSGKEIQSCVHPNWGDSSQDVPYVKSVKWLVDDGLEKAVIGYTDGLIQWCSIVDSEETFDTQTLGVFEIFGRLAVKDKNTLVITSVVDGSDSLTGGKVRVLTRIAPQVWEVANTWDCDDTCWVMEFNRDGTLLATAEQTGKIRIWQTSEAAPSDWLELESPHSHGNYTGVVEWSPRSNLLLSVGWDKRVVLFDIDGSSEVWSRSITFEGFSAGFSLEEPEVIIGSGMASDSSEGEILIYDANNGSLIDSWSTEGIPRGVAITGTASNKRYIAANSTGEWTVWMQDTDEDGHPDSVDLWPEDPSQWADSDGDGYGDNENGSEGDLCPLVSGRSIYDRLGCLDSDSDGWSDADQDWPPHPIGIADAFDEDPSQWNDSDSDSYGDNYFFDIIDELRVNQSGDAFVDDSSQWSDIDGDGCGDNHSWFLNGLWRVDIGDAFPNNSHQCSDQDGDSYGDNYSFTIGDDGLRFEMGDAFPQNPLAWSDLDGDGCPPNSTVASEIDNYPEDASNCQGDPEPSLPENLDIFVTSNSTQWRVKISWHSRGEHTEMIEVFIIELNESVDCDELCIGNASLSFNPAPAGYVDELRYIERSGPTRLIIVVRSTNLQYSTTTEQWSNYSGEELPVEINNETDDTPIPEENNSENESNSSSQIEVRSGKSDNSLLVWGGAAGLVLLIGASILLLRRRGSEEINLLNDSTYSELSPIAQPVCTRCGGTTQVIAHQGHDFHWCGACQQYNT
;
A
#
# COMPACT_ATOMS: atom_id res chain seq x y z
N MET A 1 50.09 -41.18 -27.31
CA MET A 1 50.80 -39.92 -27.62
C MET A 1 50.17 -39.31 -28.87
N GLY A 2 49.47 -38.17 -28.75
CA GLY A 2 48.80 -37.52 -29.89
C GLY A 2 47.70 -36.51 -29.51
N SER A 3 47.07 -36.67 -28.34
CA SER A 3 45.92 -35.86 -27.88
C SER A 3 46.27 -34.48 -27.31
N GLY A 4 47.38 -34.36 -26.57
CA GLY A 4 47.72 -33.20 -25.72
C GLY A 4 47.97 -31.83 -26.40
N ARG A 5 47.65 -31.68 -27.69
CA ARG A 5 47.58 -30.36 -28.37
C ARG A 5 46.15 -29.93 -28.74
N GLY A 6 45.18 -30.85 -28.75
CA GLY A 6 43.76 -30.49 -28.88
C GLY A 6 43.22 -29.89 -27.60
N ALA A 7 43.43 -30.57 -26.47
CA ALA A 7 42.95 -30.14 -25.15
C ALA A 7 43.42 -28.72 -24.76
N LEU A 8 44.68 -28.36 -25.05
CA LEU A 8 45.20 -27.02 -24.74
C LEU A 8 44.57 -25.92 -25.61
N ILE A 9 44.08 -26.25 -26.81
CA ILE A 9 43.36 -25.31 -27.69
C ILE A 9 41.89 -25.23 -27.27
N LEU A 10 41.28 -26.34 -26.86
CA LEU A 10 39.91 -26.36 -26.34
C LEU A 10 39.80 -25.60 -25.00
N ALA A 11 40.78 -25.74 -24.11
CA ALA A 11 40.90 -24.95 -22.89
C ALA A 11 41.24 -23.47 -23.14
N LEU A 12 41.78 -23.11 -24.32
CA LEU A 12 41.92 -21.72 -24.75
C LEU A 12 40.66 -21.16 -25.43
N LEU A 13 39.81 -22.02 -26.00
CA LEU A 13 38.50 -21.64 -26.53
C LEU A 13 37.48 -21.44 -25.41
N LEU A 14 37.55 -22.23 -24.34
CA LEU A 14 36.84 -22.00 -23.06
C LEU A 14 37.29 -20.71 -22.35
N LEU A 15 38.39 -20.07 -22.78
CA LEU A 15 38.87 -18.77 -22.30
C LEU A 15 38.44 -17.60 -23.22
N LEU A 16 37.62 -17.84 -24.24
CA LEU A 16 37.15 -16.83 -25.19
C LEU A 16 35.66 -17.03 -25.49
N VAL A 17 34.82 -16.47 -24.60
CA VAL A 17 33.56 -15.86 -25.05
C VAL A 17 33.90 -14.91 -26.22
N PRO A 18 33.19 -14.95 -27.36
CA PRO A 18 33.43 -14.03 -28.45
C PRO A 18 32.94 -12.63 -28.06
N PHE A 19 33.81 -11.84 -27.40
CA PHE A 19 33.53 -10.49 -26.90
C PHE A 19 32.73 -9.65 -27.91
N SER A 20 31.45 -9.48 -27.63
CA SER A 20 30.53 -8.73 -28.49
C SER A 20 30.82 -7.24 -28.37
N THR A 21 31.51 -6.67 -29.36
CA THR A 21 31.80 -5.24 -29.44
C THR A 21 30.58 -4.43 -29.90
N ILE A 22 29.47 -4.59 -29.18
CA ILE A 22 28.27 -3.75 -29.32
C ILE A 22 28.47 -2.52 -28.42
N PRO A 23 28.52 -1.30 -28.98
CA PRO A 23 28.57 -0.08 -28.19
C PRO A 23 27.18 0.25 -27.65
N VAL A 24 26.94 -0.08 -26.38
CA VAL A 24 25.77 0.42 -25.64
C VAL A 24 26.01 1.90 -25.33
N ILE A 25 24.95 2.71 -25.46
CA ILE A 25 24.98 4.12 -25.07
C ILE A 25 24.83 4.17 -23.55
N ALA A 26 25.71 4.90 -22.86
CA ALA A 26 25.53 5.14 -21.44
C ALA A 26 24.36 6.11 -21.23
N ASP A 27 23.26 5.63 -20.66
CA ASP A 27 22.19 6.46 -20.13
C ASP A 27 22.43 6.60 -18.61
N GLU A 28 22.70 7.82 -18.15
CA GLU A 28 22.95 8.10 -16.73
C GLU A 28 21.68 8.66 -16.08
N GLY A 29 21.01 7.84 -15.26
CA GLY A 29 20.04 8.32 -14.28
C GLY A 29 18.56 8.18 -14.65
N ARG A 30 18.13 6.98 -15.01
CA ARG A 30 16.74 6.53 -14.79
C ARG A 30 16.69 5.47 -13.70
N ASN A 31 15.67 5.54 -12.84
CA ASN A 31 14.99 4.33 -12.44
C ASN A 31 14.12 3.97 -13.66
N ASP A 32 14.63 3.07 -14.52
CA ASP A 32 13.74 2.28 -15.36
C ASP A 32 13.36 1.08 -14.48
N ASP A 33 12.12 1.05 -14.00
CA ASP A 33 11.56 -0.13 -13.37
C ASP A 33 11.53 -1.23 -14.44
N TRP A 34 12.24 -2.33 -14.21
CA TRP A 34 12.35 -3.42 -15.19
C TRP A 34 11.06 -4.21 -15.24
N ILE A 35 10.09 -3.68 -15.99
CA ILE A 35 8.93 -4.47 -16.43
C ILE A 35 9.48 -5.70 -17.15
N ARG A 36 9.01 -6.86 -16.71
CA ARG A 36 9.29 -8.18 -17.26
C ARG A 36 9.01 -8.22 -18.77
N GLU A 37 10.05 -8.21 -19.61
CA GLU A 37 9.87 -8.30 -21.07
C GLU A 37 9.47 -9.71 -21.55
N GLU A 38 9.82 -10.78 -20.84
CA GLU A 38 9.34 -12.14 -21.13
C GLU A 38 7.99 -12.44 -20.47
N SER A 39 6.95 -12.54 -21.30
CA SER A 39 5.77 -13.38 -21.07
C SER A 39 5.61 -14.35 -22.25
N PRO A 40 5.08 -15.57 -22.03
CA PRO A 40 4.83 -16.51 -23.12
C PRO A 40 3.77 -15.93 -24.06
N ALA A 41 3.88 -16.20 -25.36
CA ALA A 41 2.97 -15.66 -26.36
C ALA A 41 1.51 -16.02 -26.02
N SER A 42 0.69 -15.00 -25.76
CA SER A 42 -0.68 -15.16 -25.32
C SER A 42 -1.62 -15.53 -26.48
N PRO A 43 -2.66 -16.34 -26.21
CA PRO A 43 -3.89 -16.37 -27.01
C PRO A 43 -4.60 -15.01 -26.97
N GLU A 44 -5.51 -14.74 -27.92
CA GLU A 44 -6.51 -13.68 -27.73
C GLU A 44 -7.49 -14.14 -26.63
N LYS A 45 -7.88 -13.25 -25.70
CA LYS A 45 -8.84 -13.54 -24.61
C LYS A 45 -8.48 -14.68 -23.66
N MET A 46 -7.21 -14.77 -23.22
CA MET A 46 -6.80 -15.74 -22.20
C MET A 46 -5.73 -15.24 -21.22
N ALA A 47 -6.01 -15.42 -19.93
CA ALA A 47 -5.13 -15.18 -18.80
C ALA A 47 -4.19 -16.37 -18.55
N LEU A 48 -2.98 -16.06 -18.06
CA LEU A 48 -1.93 -17.03 -17.76
C LEU A 48 -2.09 -17.58 -16.33
N SER A 49 -2.78 -18.71 -16.16
CA SER A 49 -3.02 -19.33 -14.85
C SER A 49 -1.78 -19.99 -14.24
N VAL A 50 -0.93 -20.60 -15.08
CA VAL A 50 0.28 -21.32 -14.66
C VAL A 50 1.34 -21.12 -15.72
N TRP A 51 2.57 -20.85 -15.32
CA TRP A 51 3.72 -20.83 -16.22
C TRP A 51 4.95 -21.31 -15.48
N GLN A 52 5.70 -22.22 -16.10
CA GLN A 52 7.06 -22.52 -15.69
C GLN A 52 7.94 -22.29 -16.92
N PRO A 53 8.73 -21.20 -16.97
CA PRO A 53 9.57 -20.88 -18.12
C PRO A 53 10.61 -21.97 -18.40
N SER A 54 11.08 -21.98 -19.64
CA SER A 54 12.24 -22.81 -20.02
C SER A 54 13.49 -22.28 -19.31
N LEU A 55 14.43 -23.17 -19.00
CA LEU A 55 15.63 -22.79 -18.25
C LEU A 55 16.82 -22.58 -19.16
N ALA A 56 17.78 -21.80 -18.67
CA ALA A 56 19.04 -21.49 -19.32
C ALA A 56 19.66 -22.72 -20.00
N SER A 57 19.86 -22.61 -21.31
CA SER A 57 20.37 -23.69 -22.16
C SER A 57 21.78 -24.14 -21.76
N VAL A 58 22.54 -23.25 -21.10
CA VAL A 58 23.83 -23.51 -20.48
C VAL A 58 23.89 -22.72 -19.16
N MET A 59 23.67 -23.40 -18.04
CA MET A 59 23.84 -22.82 -16.71
C MET A 59 25.32 -22.60 -16.41
N TRP A 60 25.62 -21.53 -15.67
CA TRP A 60 26.99 -21.13 -15.33
C TRP A 60 27.25 -21.19 -13.82
N ASP A 61 26.37 -20.63 -13.01
CA ASP A 61 26.50 -20.61 -11.55
C ASP A 61 25.19 -20.84 -10.79
N VAL A 62 25.31 -21.17 -9.50
CA VAL A 62 24.21 -21.55 -8.61
C VAL A 62 24.50 -21.12 -7.16
N ALA A 63 23.47 -20.66 -6.43
CA ALA A 63 23.57 -20.33 -5.01
C ALA A 63 22.27 -20.65 -4.23
N TRP A 64 22.40 -21.22 -3.03
CA TRP A 64 21.31 -21.46 -2.07
C TRP A 64 20.98 -20.23 -1.21
N SER A 65 19.70 -20.00 -0.97
CA SER A 65 19.23 -18.99 -0.01
C SER A 65 19.73 -19.28 1.42
N PRO A 66 20.06 -18.26 2.24
CA PRO A 66 20.42 -18.46 3.63
C PRO A 66 19.23 -18.94 4.49
N SER A 67 19.50 -19.91 5.37
CA SER A 67 18.52 -20.75 6.08
C SER A 67 17.51 -20.11 7.05
N TYR A 68 17.34 -18.79 7.07
CA TYR A 68 16.44 -18.06 7.98
C TYR A 68 15.80 -16.82 7.34
N ALA A 69 15.16 -17.01 6.18
CA ALA A 69 14.32 -15.98 5.58
C ALA A 69 12.84 -16.41 5.50
N ARG A 70 11.98 -15.41 5.64
CA ARG A 70 10.59 -15.40 5.19
C ARG A 70 10.38 -14.10 4.45
N ASP A 71 9.51 -14.11 3.46
CA ASP A 71 9.06 -12.91 2.76
C ASP A 71 8.09 -12.09 3.63
N ALA A 72 7.48 -11.06 3.04
CA ALA A 72 6.47 -10.24 3.72
C ALA A 72 5.17 -11.00 4.06
N SER A 73 4.76 -11.99 3.27
CA SER A 73 3.57 -12.82 3.53
C SER A 73 3.81 -13.92 4.60
N GLY A 74 5.07 -14.28 4.85
CA GLY A 74 5.47 -15.28 5.83
C GLY A 74 5.71 -16.68 5.27
N ILE A 75 5.81 -16.84 3.95
CA ILE A 75 6.25 -18.04 3.24
C ILE A 75 7.72 -18.34 3.58
N ASP A 76 8.10 -19.62 3.52
CA ASP A 76 9.40 -20.13 3.97
C ASP A 76 10.41 -20.22 2.82
N ILE A 77 10.95 -19.08 2.40
CA ILE A 77 11.94 -18.93 1.31
C ILE A 77 13.37 -19.36 1.72
N SER A 78 13.53 -20.05 2.86
CA SER A 78 14.83 -20.48 3.42
C SER A 78 15.52 -21.63 2.67
N ARG A 79 15.01 -21.99 1.48
CA ARG A 79 15.46 -23.12 0.65
C ARG A 79 15.54 -22.78 -0.83
N ASP A 80 15.37 -21.53 -1.18
CA ASP A 80 15.24 -21.11 -2.56
C ASP A 80 16.60 -21.17 -3.26
N LEU A 81 16.58 -21.40 -4.57
CA LEU A 81 17.78 -21.67 -5.35
C LEU A 81 17.83 -20.72 -6.53
N ALA A 82 18.87 -19.88 -6.56
CA ALA A 82 19.13 -18.94 -7.64
C ALA A 82 20.19 -19.53 -8.60
N VAL A 83 19.94 -19.43 -9.90
CA VAL A 83 20.84 -19.91 -10.97
C VAL A 83 20.92 -18.90 -12.09
N VAL A 84 22.11 -18.80 -12.68
CA VAL A 84 22.39 -17.89 -13.80
C VAL A 84 22.93 -18.61 -15.04
N GLY A 85 22.48 -18.17 -16.21
CA GLY A 85 22.76 -18.75 -17.51
C GLY A 85 23.73 -17.94 -18.38
N LEU A 86 24.44 -18.64 -19.27
CA LEU A 86 25.23 -18.02 -20.35
C LEU A 86 24.37 -17.42 -21.48
N ASP A 87 23.05 -17.52 -21.39
CA ASP A 87 22.10 -16.74 -22.18
C ASP A 87 21.84 -15.34 -21.57
N GLY A 88 22.30 -15.09 -20.34
CA GLY A 88 22.04 -13.87 -19.57
C GLY A 88 20.90 -14.00 -18.57
N THR A 89 20.32 -15.19 -18.45
CA THR A 89 19.05 -15.40 -17.74
C THR A 89 19.29 -15.77 -16.27
N LEU A 90 18.60 -15.08 -15.36
CA LEU A 90 18.47 -15.40 -13.94
C LEU A 90 17.19 -16.20 -13.72
N SER A 91 17.20 -17.18 -12.83
CA SER A 91 15.99 -17.88 -12.39
C SER A 91 16.10 -18.26 -10.91
N VAL A 92 15.02 -18.07 -10.17
CA VAL A 92 14.91 -18.41 -8.74
C VAL A 92 13.74 -19.38 -8.55
N TRP A 93 13.99 -20.48 -7.84
CA TRP A 93 12.98 -21.52 -7.58
C TRP A 93 12.75 -21.75 -6.10
N ASN A 94 11.48 -21.95 -5.73
CA ASN A 94 11.10 -22.42 -4.41
C ASN A 94 11.27 -23.95 -4.34
N ASN A 95 12.36 -24.41 -3.74
CA ASN A 95 12.71 -25.84 -3.65
C ASN A 95 11.73 -26.66 -2.75
N SER A 96 10.73 -26.02 -2.12
CA SER A 96 9.69 -26.71 -1.33
C SER A 96 8.47 -27.14 -2.16
N ASP A 97 8.32 -26.62 -3.38
CA ASP A 97 7.22 -26.92 -4.30
C ASP A 97 7.62 -27.07 -5.78
N GLY A 98 8.82 -26.62 -6.15
CA GLY A 98 9.36 -26.72 -7.50
C GLY A 98 8.75 -25.70 -8.48
N ARG A 99 8.19 -24.59 -8.00
CA ARG A 99 7.81 -23.42 -8.80
C ARG A 99 9.02 -22.55 -9.14
N VAL A 100 9.06 -22.00 -10.34
CA VAL A 100 9.82 -20.78 -10.66
C VAL A 100 9.10 -19.57 -10.06
N VAL A 101 9.78 -18.84 -9.17
CA VAL A 101 9.28 -17.65 -8.47
C VAL A 101 9.71 -16.36 -9.17
N MET A 102 10.93 -16.33 -9.70
CA MET A 102 11.47 -15.19 -10.46
C MET A 102 12.20 -15.67 -11.72
N ARG A 103 12.08 -14.90 -12.81
CA ARG A 103 12.74 -15.08 -14.10
C ARG A 103 13.09 -13.68 -14.65
N VAL A 104 14.36 -13.42 -14.97
CA VAL A 104 14.84 -12.12 -15.46
C VAL A 104 15.95 -12.33 -16.49
N ASP A 105 15.93 -11.60 -17.61
CA ASP A 105 16.83 -11.86 -18.75
C ASP A 105 17.70 -10.63 -19.05
N HIS A 106 18.99 -10.71 -18.70
CA HIS A 106 19.96 -9.64 -18.94
C HIS A 106 20.48 -9.69 -20.38
N HIS A 107 20.70 -8.53 -21.01
CA HIS A 107 21.33 -8.43 -22.34
C HIS A 107 22.81 -8.89 -22.39
N MET A 108 23.37 -9.33 -21.25
CA MET A 108 24.77 -9.72 -21.06
C MET A 108 24.84 -11.01 -20.24
N GLN A 109 25.72 -11.93 -20.64
CA GLN A 109 25.90 -13.19 -19.92
C GLN A 109 26.32 -12.94 -18.46
N LEU A 110 25.63 -13.60 -17.53
CA LEU A 110 25.92 -13.58 -16.10
C LEU A 110 27.00 -14.61 -15.77
N LEU A 111 27.91 -14.26 -14.86
CA LEU A 111 29.06 -15.09 -14.46
C LEU A 111 29.04 -15.53 -12.99
N GLY A 112 28.16 -14.96 -12.17
CA GLY A 112 28.00 -15.34 -10.76
C GLY A 112 26.63 -14.94 -10.23
N VAL A 113 26.18 -15.65 -9.20
CA VAL A 113 24.95 -15.40 -8.45
C VAL A 113 25.18 -15.74 -6.98
N ASP A 114 24.57 -15.00 -6.07
CA ASP A 114 24.66 -15.21 -4.63
C ASP A 114 23.47 -14.54 -3.90
N TRP A 115 23.34 -14.71 -2.58
CA TRP A 115 22.26 -14.16 -1.76
C TRP A 115 22.80 -13.19 -0.70
N LEU A 116 22.30 -11.95 -0.71
CA LEU A 116 22.67 -10.92 0.27
C LEU A 116 22.01 -11.19 1.63
N ASP A 117 20.73 -11.51 1.57
CA ASP A 117 19.92 -12.18 2.56
C ASP A 117 18.89 -13.04 1.78
N GLY A 118 18.01 -13.78 2.46
CA GLY A 118 17.11 -14.69 1.74
C GLY A 118 15.94 -14.01 1.02
N GLY A 119 15.78 -12.70 1.11
CA GLY A 119 14.86 -11.91 0.27
C GLY A 119 15.54 -11.23 -0.93
N HIS A 120 16.87 -11.27 -1.03
CA HIS A 120 17.62 -10.50 -2.03
C HIS A 120 18.73 -11.30 -2.72
N VAL A 121 18.55 -11.56 -4.01
CA VAL A 121 19.55 -12.21 -4.88
C VAL A 121 20.45 -11.14 -5.51
N ILE A 122 21.76 -11.40 -5.61
CA ILE A 122 22.71 -10.58 -6.38
C ILE A 122 23.29 -11.35 -7.56
N THR A 123 23.46 -10.70 -8.70
CA THR A 123 24.14 -11.24 -9.90
C THR A 123 25.36 -10.38 -10.30
N LEU A 124 26.24 -10.96 -11.12
CA LEU A 124 27.41 -10.29 -11.70
C LEU A 124 27.50 -10.60 -13.22
N ASP A 125 27.53 -9.57 -14.06
CA ASP A 125 27.70 -9.71 -15.51
C ASP A 125 29.17 -9.89 -15.93
N GLN A 126 29.40 -10.42 -17.14
CA GLN A 126 30.74 -10.63 -17.70
C GLN A 126 31.56 -9.35 -17.95
N ARG A 127 31.05 -8.16 -17.62
CA ARG A 127 31.73 -6.87 -17.77
C ARG A 127 32.01 -6.28 -16.40
N HIS A 128 31.05 -5.63 -15.77
CA HIS A 128 31.26 -4.90 -14.53
C HIS A 128 29.97 -4.59 -13.77
N ASN A 129 28.81 -4.99 -14.29
CA ASN A 129 27.53 -4.73 -13.67
C ASN A 129 27.27 -5.74 -12.55
N TRP A 130 26.78 -5.24 -11.43
CA TRP A 130 26.08 -6.05 -10.44
C TRP A 130 24.65 -5.57 -10.39
N ASP A 131 23.73 -6.50 -10.19
CA ASP A 131 22.30 -6.25 -10.09
C ASP A 131 21.76 -7.03 -8.87
N VAL A 132 20.99 -6.36 -8.03
CA VAL A 132 20.32 -6.95 -6.85
C VAL A 132 18.82 -6.97 -7.10
N TYR A 133 18.16 -8.08 -6.84
CA TYR A 133 16.71 -8.28 -7.06
C TYR A 133 16.01 -8.60 -5.74
N THR A 134 14.89 -7.93 -5.47
CA THR A 134 13.99 -8.26 -4.35
C THR A 134 13.09 -9.43 -4.77
N LEU A 135 13.05 -10.50 -3.97
CA LEU A 135 12.25 -11.69 -4.26
C LEU A 135 10.83 -11.56 -3.69
N PHE A 136 9.83 -11.65 -4.57
CA PHE A 136 8.41 -11.73 -4.22
C PHE A 136 7.89 -13.15 -4.56
N ASP A 137 7.53 -13.94 -3.53
CA ASP A 137 6.75 -15.17 -3.71
C ASP A 137 5.31 -14.90 -3.29
N ASP A 138 4.51 -14.40 -4.22
CA ASP A 138 3.06 -14.19 -4.09
C ASP A 138 2.25 -15.50 -4.00
N GLY A 139 2.92 -16.66 -4.07
CA GLY A 139 2.30 -17.98 -4.08
C GLY A 139 1.62 -18.35 -5.42
N LEU A 140 1.71 -17.50 -6.45
CA LEU A 140 1.14 -17.79 -7.76
C LEU A 140 1.87 -18.95 -8.45
N SER A 141 1.18 -19.54 -9.43
CA SER A 141 1.67 -20.71 -10.19
C SER A 141 2.53 -20.33 -11.40
N ARG A 142 2.99 -19.08 -11.42
CA ARG A 142 3.84 -18.43 -12.41
C ARG A 142 4.86 -17.56 -11.65
N PRO A 143 6.04 -17.25 -12.21
CA PRO A 143 6.94 -16.30 -11.56
C PRO A 143 6.23 -14.95 -11.39
N SER A 144 6.52 -14.20 -10.33
CA SER A 144 5.85 -12.92 -10.09
C SER A 144 6.15 -11.90 -11.20
N ASP A 145 5.19 -11.00 -11.45
CA ASP A 145 5.35 -9.88 -12.38
C ASP A 145 5.99 -8.65 -11.70
N GLN A 146 6.05 -8.62 -10.37
CA GLN A 146 6.73 -7.57 -9.61
C GLN A 146 8.25 -7.83 -9.59
N ILE A 147 9.02 -6.90 -10.16
CA ILE A 147 10.48 -6.94 -10.19
C ILE A 147 11.01 -5.61 -9.67
N GLU A 148 11.29 -5.55 -8.36
CA GLU A 148 12.18 -4.53 -7.82
C GLU A 148 13.64 -4.97 -8.00
N HIS A 149 14.48 -4.05 -8.45
CA HIS A 149 15.91 -4.29 -8.59
C HIS A 149 16.73 -3.03 -8.33
N ARG A 150 18.03 -3.22 -8.11
CA ARG A 150 19.00 -2.12 -8.07
C ARG A 150 20.35 -2.54 -8.65
N SER A 151 20.88 -1.71 -9.54
CA SER A 151 22.08 -1.98 -10.32
C SER A 151 23.27 -1.08 -9.95
N GLY A 152 24.46 -1.45 -10.41
CA GLY A 152 25.65 -0.61 -10.30
C GLY A 152 26.89 -1.21 -10.96
N HIS A 153 28.08 -0.70 -10.63
CA HIS A 153 29.35 -1.25 -11.12
C HIS A 153 30.26 -1.68 -9.96
N TRP A 154 30.82 -2.89 -10.01
CA TRP A 154 31.56 -3.47 -8.87
C TRP A 154 32.97 -2.92 -8.67
N SER A 155 33.59 -2.38 -9.72
CA SER A 155 35.00 -1.96 -9.71
C SER A 155 35.11 -0.45 -9.48
N SER A 156 35.12 0.39 -10.52
CA SER A 156 35.25 1.85 -10.37
C SER A 156 34.14 2.52 -9.54
N ASN A 157 32.98 1.87 -9.34
CA ASN A 157 31.89 2.37 -8.50
C ASN A 157 31.76 1.64 -7.14
N MET A 158 32.70 0.77 -6.76
CA MET A 158 32.95 0.36 -5.36
C MET A 158 34.46 0.39 -5.13
N THR A 159 34.96 1.51 -4.61
CA THR A 159 35.91 2.36 -5.36
C THR A 159 37.29 1.75 -5.72
N GLY A 160 37.32 0.91 -6.75
CA GLY A 160 38.52 0.48 -7.47
C GLY A 160 39.18 1.57 -8.32
N ILE A 161 40.30 1.24 -8.99
CA ILE A 161 41.16 2.19 -9.72
C ILE A 161 40.72 2.38 -11.17
N GLU A 162 40.40 1.30 -11.88
CA GLU A 162 39.94 1.31 -13.28
C GLU A 162 38.81 0.31 -13.45
N GLN A 163 37.72 0.67 -14.14
CA GLN A 163 36.56 -0.20 -14.37
C GLN A 163 36.98 -1.50 -15.09
N ASN A 164 37.19 -2.59 -14.35
CA ASN A 164 37.81 -3.84 -14.80
C ASN A 164 36.82 -4.79 -15.53
N TRP A 165 37.16 -6.07 -15.65
CA TRP A 165 36.22 -7.14 -15.98
C TRP A 165 35.99 -8.03 -14.75
N GLY A 166 34.74 -8.27 -14.38
CA GLY A 166 34.40 -9.24 -13.32
C GLY A 166 34.70 -10.66 -13.77
N HIS A 167 35.23 -11.49 -12.86
CA HIS A 167 35.42 -12.92 -13.08
C HIS A 167 34.71 -13.78 -12.04
N ASP A 168 34.52 -13.27 -10.81
CA ASP A 168 33.95 -14.02 -9.68
C ASP A 168 33.48 -13.04 -8.56
N MET A 169 32.56 -13.50 -7.71
CA MET A 169 32.12 -12.82 -6.49
C MET A 169 31.64 -13.83 -5.42
N GLU A 170 31.52 -13.38 -4.17
CA GLU A 170 30.89 -14.14 -3.08
C GLU A 170 30.46 -13.22 -1.92
N VAL A 171 29.34 -13.54 -1.28
CA VAL A 171 28.83 -12.92 -0.05
C VAL A 171 29.45 -13.60 1.17
N SER A 172 29.88 -12.82 2.17
CA SER A 172 30.44 -13.37 3.40
C SER A 172 29.36 -14.17 4.15
N ALA A 173 29.72 -15.32 4.74
CA ALA A 173 28.81 -16.28 5.38
C ALA A 173 27.89 -15.76 6.53
N ASN A 174 27.95 -14.47 6.84
CA ASN A 174 27.09 -13.74 7.77
C ASN A 174 26.18 -12.70 7.09
N GLY A 175 26.13 -12.64 5.75
CA GLY A 175 25.36 -11.69 4.93
C GLY A 175 25.89 -10.25 4.91
N THR A 176 26.91 -9.89 5.70
CA THR A 176 27.24 -8.46 5.94
C THR A 176 28.06 -7.77 4.84
N ARG A 177 28.82 -8.53 4.04
CA ARG A 177 29.75 -8.00 3.03
C ARG A 177 29.77 -8.86 1.78
N VAL A 178 30.15 -8.26 0.67
CA VAL A 178 30.36 -8.95 -0.62
C VAL A 178 31.79 -8.70 -1.08
N VAL A 179 32.47 -9.75 -1.57
CA VAL A 179 33.72 -9.62 -2.33
C VAL A 179 33.42 -9.75 -3.82
N PHE A 180 33.99 -8.85 -4.61
CA PHE A 180 34.04 -8.94 -6.06
C PHE A 180 35.50 -9.00 -6.48
N CYS A 181 35.82 -9.76 -7.52
CA CYS A 181 37.16 -9.76 -8.09
C CYS A 181 37.19 -9.92 -9.60
N GLY A 182 38.29 -9.47 -10.19
CA GLY A 182 38.39 -9.35 -11.62
C GLY A 182 39.75 -8.93 -12.15
N GLY A 183 39.77 -8.51 -13.41
CA GLY A 183 40.94 -7.90 -14.05
C GLY A 183 40.96 -7.99 -15.57
N ARG A 184 41.88 -7.22 -16.20
CA ARG A 184 42.15 -7.25 -17.63
C ARG A 184 43.64 -7.47 -17.92
N PRO A 185 44.00 -8.02 -19.11
CA PRO A 185 45.40 -8.22 -19.50
C PRO A 185 46.30 -6.97 -19.47
N ASP A 186 45.72 -5.78 -19.62
CA ASP A 186 46.47 -4.51 -19.68
C ASP A 186 46.51 -3.74 -18.34
N SER A 187 45.55 -3.94 -17.43
CA SER A 187 45.43 -3.24 -16.13
C SER A 187 45.91 -4.06 -14.93
N GLY A 188 45.94 -5.40 -15.04
CA GLY A 188 46.17 -6.31 -13.92
C GLY A 188 44.85 -6.85 -13.35
N GLY A 189 44.85 -7.20 -12.07
CA GLY A 189 43.66 -7.66 -11.35
C GLY A 189 43.21 -6.69 -10.27
N GLU A 190 42.03 -6.92 -9.73
CA GLU A 190 41.44 -6.09 -8.69
C GLU A 190 40.54 -6.94 -7.77
N ILE A 191 40.56 -6.62 -6.48
CA ILE A 191 39.70 -7.17 -5.43
C ILE A 191 38.97 -5.98 -4.80
N VAL A 192 37.67 -6.11 -4.58
CA VAL A 192 36.83 -5.12 -3.90
C VAL A 192 35.96 -5.83 -2.85
N VAL A 193 35.89 -5.28 -1.66
CA VAL A 193 34.94 -5.67 -0.61
C VAL A 193 34.02 -4.49 -0.30
N VAL A 194 32.72 -4.72 -0.15
CA VAL A 194 31.69 -3.69 0.12
C VAL A 194 30.70 -4.18 1.21
N ASP A 195 30.07 -3.27 1.96
CA ASP A 195 28.97 -3.62 2.89
C ASP A 195 27.67 -3.91 2.13
N THR A 196 27.00 -5.01 2.48
CA THR A 196 25.69 -5.41 1.92
C THR A 196 24.61 -4.35 2.13
N ALA A 197 24.65 -3.62 3.25
CA ALA A 197 23.73 -2.52 3.53
C ALA A 197 23.81 -1.38 2.50
N TYR A 198 24.94 -1.19 1.81
CA TYR A 198 24.98 -0.26 0.68
C TYR A 198 24.26 -0.82 -0.55
N LEU A 199 24.36 -2.12 -0.82
CA LEU A 199 23.75 -2.79 -1.98
C LEU A 199 22.22 -2.84 -1.86
N LEU A 200 21.71 -3.10 -0.65
CA LEU A 200 20.29 -3.08 -0.31
C LEU A 200 19.69 -1.65 -0.19
N GLY A 201 20.48 -0.59 -0.38
CA GLY A 201 20.02 0.80 -0.30
C GLY A 201 19.80 1.34 1.13
N LEU A 202 19.89 0.49 2.14
CA LEU A 202 19.79 0.81 3.57
C LEU A 202 20.89 1.79 4.06
N SER A 203 21.97 1.96 3.28
CA SER A 203 23.07 2.89 3.55
C SER A 203 23.51 3.63 2.28
N THR A 204 23.80 4.93 2.41
CA THR A 204 24.50 5.72 1.39
C THR A 204 26.03 5.58 1.46
N GLU A 205 26.57 5.07 2.57
CA GLU A 205 28.00 4.81 2.76
C GLU A 205 28.36 3.39 2.31
N LYS A 206 29.31 3.27 1.37
CA LYS A 206 29.77 2.00 0.78
C LYS A 206 30.61 1.14 1.71
N ASN A 207 31.35 1.78 2.63
CA ASN A 207 32.35 1.17 3.52
C ASN A 207 33.35 0.22 2.82
N SER A 208 33.59 0.47 1.54
CA SER A 208 34.34 -0.42 0.65
C SER A 208 35.85 -0.31 0.81
N ILE A 209 36.55 -1.43 0.68
CA ILE A 209 38.02 -1.52 0.59
C ILE A 209 38.41 -2.25 -0.69
N SER A 210 39.48 -1.80 -1.34
CA SER A 210 39.87 -2.26 -2.68
C SER A 210 41.39 -2.44 -2.79
N LEU A 211 41.83 -3.48 -3.51
CA LEU A 211 43.23 -3.77 -3.79
C LEU A 211 43.45 -4.07 -5.28
N GLN A 212 44.33 -3.30 -5.94
CA GLN A 212 44.83 -3.63 -7.27
C GLN A 212 45.96 -4.65 -7.18
N THR A 213 45.84 -5.76 -7.89
CA THR A 213 46.84 -6.83 -7.99
C THR A 213 47.60 -6.76 -9.33
N PRO A 214 48.89 -7.17 -9.37
CA PRO A 214 49.68 -7.17 -10.61
C PRO A 214 49.33 -8.33 -11.54
N ASP A 215 48.69 -9.38 -11.00
CA ASP A 215 48.25 -10.59 -11.68
C ASP A 215 46.71 -10.55 -11.73
N ILE A 216 46.07 -11.02 -12.82
CA ILE A 216 44.59 -11.03 -12.92
C ILE A 216 44.00 -11.97 -11.86
N VAL A 217 43.07 -11.48 -11.05
CA VAL A 217 42.29 -12.32 -10.11
C VAL A 217 41.21 -13.05 -10.90
N LYS A 218 41.12 -14.37 -10.70
CA LYS A 218 40.12 -15.24 -11.34
C LYS A 218 38.99 -15.69 -10.43
N VAL A 219 39.33 -15.83 -9.15
CA VAL A 219 38.50 -16.44 -8.11
C VAL A 219 38.78 -15.69 -6.82
N CYS A 220 37.75 -15.43 -6.02
CA CYS A 220 37.79 -14.86 -4.68
C CYS A 220 36.79 -15.60 -3.79
N ARG A 221 37.26 -16.14 -2.66
CA ARG A 221 36.42 -16.90 -1.73
C ARG A 221 36.73 -16.56 -0.26
N TRP A 222 35.70 -16.31 0.53
CA TRP A 222 35.73 -16.05 1.96
C TRP A 222 36.03 -17.33 2.75
N SER A 223 36.78 -17.21 3.83
CA SER A 223 36.84 -18.25 4.86
C SER A 223 35.48 -18.36 5.58
N GLU A 224 35.13 -19.56 6.11
CA GLU A 224 33.83 -19.80 6.77
C GLU A 224 33.53 -18.84 7.95
N ASP A 225 34.55 -18.21 8.53
CA ASP A 225 34.44 -17.22 9.62
C ASP A 225 34.45 -15.75 9.15
N GLY A 226 34.56 -15.50 7.84
CA GLY A 226 34.63 -14.17 7.24
C GLY A 226 35.95 -13.41 7.49
N ALA A 227 36.95 -14.03 8.14
CA ALA A 227 38.19 -13.35 8.53
C ALA A 227 39.20 -13.19 7.38
N SER A 228 39.16 -14.08 6.39
CA SER A 228 40.12 -14.11 5.27
C SER A 228 39.42 -14.21 3.92
N ILE A 229 40.09 -13.71 2.88
CA ILE A 229 39.71 -13.90 1.48
C ILE A 229 40.88 -14.57 0.78
N ALA A 230 40.65 -15.75 0.19
CA ALA A 230 41.62 -16.42 -0.68
C ALA A 230 41.34 -16.10 -2.16
N THR A 231 42.38 -16.03 -2.97
CA THR A 231 42.29 -15.76 -4.41
C THR A 231 43.09 -16.75 -5.25
N ILE A 232 42.71 -16.91 -6.53
CA ILE A 232 43.55 -17.50 -7.56
C ILE A 232 43.96 -16.41 -8.56
N GLU A 233 45.27 -16.18 -8.70
CA GLU A 233 45.83 -15.10 -9.51
C GLU A 233 46.76 -15.59 -10.63
N ARG A 234 46.56 -15.05 -11.82
CA ARG A 234 47.22 -15.44 -13.08
C ARG A 234 48.60 -14.79 -13.21
N SER A 235 49.65 -15.44 -12.68
CA SER A 235 51.03 -15.00 -12.90
C SER A 235 51.65 -15.54 -14.20
N SER A 236 52.62 -14.81 -14.74
CA SER A 236 53.38 -15.24 -15.94
C SER A 236 54.22 -16.52 -15.78
N GLY A 237 54.36 -17.05 -14.55
CA GLY A 237 55.04 -18.32 -14.26
C GLY A 237 54.11 -19.53 -14.09
N GLY A 238 52.80 -19.32 -14.10
CA GLY A 238 51.80 -20.25 -13.57
C GLY A 238 51.04 -19.63 -12.40
N ASP A 239 49.83 -20.10 -12.14
CA ASP A 239 48.92 -19.45 -11.20
C ASP A 239 49.36 -19.60 -9.73
N SER A 240 49.11 -18.56 -8.95
CA SER A 240 49.42 -18.47 -7.52
C SER A 240 48.15 -18.25 -6.70
N ILE A 241 48.14 -18.81 -5.50
CA ILE A 241 47.12 -18.58 -4.48
C ILE A 241 47.64 -17.46 -3.57
N ARG A 242 46.79 -16.49 -3.26
CA ARG A 242 47.06 -15.48 -2.21
C ARG A 242 45.93 -15.53 -1.19
N VAL A 243 46.24 -15.15 0.04
CA VAL A 243 45.27 -14.99 1.13
C VAL A 243 45.44 -13.61 1.73
N TYR A 244 44.32 -12.96 2.01
CA TYR A 244 44.21 -11.58 2.46
C TYR A 244 43.36 -11.50 3.72
N ASP A 245 43.74 -10.64 4.66
CA ASP A 245 42.88 -10.22 5.77
C ASP A 245 41.67 -9.43 5.22
N SER A 246 40.45 -9.81 5.61
CA SER A 246 39.22 -9.27 4.99
C SER A 246 38.90 -7.80 5.33
N VAL A 247 39.55 -7.24 6.35
CA VAL A 247 39.30 -5.87 6.85
C VAL A 247 40.31 -4.87 6.26
N SER A 248 41.54 -5.32 6.00
CA SER A 248 42.67 -4.49 5.55
C SER A 248 43.18 -4.78 4.14
N LEU A 249 42.82 -5.94 3.58
CA LEU A 249 43.42 -6.52 2.37
C LEU A 249 44.96 -6.61 2.43
N GLU A 250 45.56 -6.72 3.61
CA GLU A 250 46.97 -7.10 3.74
C GLU A 250 47.15 -8.59 3.42
N GLN A 251 48.09 -8.91 2.51
CA GLN A 251 48.33 -10.26 2.01
C GLN A 251 49.06 -11.11 3.07
N THR A 252 48.31 -11.90 3.84
CA THR A 252 48.82 -12.80 4.89
C THR A 252 49.70 -13.91 4.32
N THR A 253 49.32 -14.47 3.16
CA THR A 253 49.94 -15.70 2.64
C THR A 253 50.00 -15.72 1.11
N LEU A 254 51.00 -16.43 0.56
CA LEU A 254 51.27 -16.52 -0.89
C LEU A 254 51.90 -17.88 -1.22
N HIS A 255 51.29 -18.62 -2.14
CA HIS A 255 51.74 -19.95 -2.57
C HIS A 255 51.65 -20.08 -4.09
N ASN A 256 52.65 -20.69 -4.71
CA ASN A 256 52.61 -20.99 -6.15
C ASN A 256 52.09 -22.42 -6.33
N ILE A 257 51.08 -22.62 -7.18
CA ILE A 257 50.46 -23.94 -7.39
C ILE A 257 51.47 -24.90 -8.03
N ALA A 258 51.90 -24.60 -9.26
CA ALA A 258 53.04 -25.23 -9.93
C ALA A 258 53.54 -24.34 -11.08
N THR A 259 54.72 -24.66 -11.63
CA THR A 259 55.24 -23.96 -12.81
C THR A 259 54.41 -24.31 -14.04
N GLY A 260 53.74 -23.30 -14.62
CA GLY A 260 52.86 -23.48 -15.78
C GLY A 260 51.57 -24.25 -15.48
N SER A 261 51.06 -24.20 -14.25
CA SER A 261 49.68 -24.63 -13.93
C SER A 261 48.67 -23.52 -14.21
N SER A 262 47.41 -23.90 -14.43
CA SER A 262 46.25 -23.01 -14.37
C SER A 262 45.32 -23.49 -13.26
N GLY A 263 45.00 -22.63 -12.29
CA GLY A 263 43.93 -22.85 -11.33
C GLY A 263 42.57 -22.52 -11.94
N TRP A 264 41.49 -23.10 -11.41
CA TRP A 264 40.13 -22.93 -11.94
C TRP A 264 39.12 -22.59 -10.85
N HIS A 265 39.18 -23.30 -9.72
CA HIS A 265 38.35 -23.01 -8.56
C HIS A 265 39.11 -23.32 -7.26
N LEU A 266 38.67 -22.69 -6.19
CA LEU A 266 39.24 -22.69 -4.84
C LEU A 266 38.04 -22.77 -3.90
N ASP A 267 38.15 -23.52 -2.81
CA ASP A 267 37.12 -23.60 -1.79
C ASP A 267 37.70 -23.91 -0.40
N TRP A 268 37.06 -23.41 0.66
CA TRP A 268 37.54 -23.46 2.04
C TRP A 268 37.06 -24.68 2.82
N LYS A 269 37.76 -24.98 3.90
CA LYS A 269 37.41 -25.99 4.90
C LYS A 269 37.72 -25.43 6.28
N GLY A 270 36.69 -24.98 6.98
CA GLY A 270 36.84 -24.12 8.14
C GLY A 270 37.49 -22.78 7.77
N SER A 271 38.13 -22.16 8.75
CA SER A 271 38.72 -20.82 8.60
C SER A 271 40.17 -20.78 8.13
N SER A 272 40.87 -21.92 8.05
CA SER A 272 42.33 -21.94 7.80
C SER A 272 42.83 -23.01 6.84
N GLN A 273 41.95 -23.83 6.26
CA GLN A 273 42.32 -24.87 5.28
C GLN A 273 41.54 -24.63 3.99
N TYR A 274 42.13 -24.94 2.83
CA TYR A 274 41.47 -24.75 1.54
C TYR A 274 41.95 -25.76 0.50
N SER A 275 41.06 -26.10 -0.42
CA SER A 275 41.33 -26.93 -1.59
C SER A 275 41.37 -26.08 -2.86
N VAL A 276 42.21 -26.47 -3.82
CA VAL A 276 42.30 -25.81 -5.12
C VAL A 276 42.27 -26.84 -6.24
N ALA A 277 41.40 -26.60 -7.22
CA ALA A 277 41.30 -27.35 -8.46
C ALA A 277 42.15 -26.68 -9.56
N TRP A 278 43.05 -27.45 -10.16
CA TRP A 278 44.02 -26.93 -11.14
C TRP A 278 44.47 -27.97 -12.17
N THR A 279 44.95 -27.50 -13.31
CA THR A 279 45.55 -28.32 -14.36
C THR A 279 47.05 -28.07 -14.49
N LYS A 280 47.81 -29.15 -14.72
CA LYS A 280 49.22 -29.08 -15.09
C LYS A 280 49.40 -28.67 -16.54
N SER A 281 50.60 -28.18 -16.87
CA SER A 281 51.09 -28.03 -18.26
C SER A 281 51.15 -29.34 -19.07
N SER A 282 50.95 -30.51 -18.45
CA SER A 282 50.75 -31.80 -19.12
C SER A 282 49.31 -32.05 -19.59
N GLY A 283 48.33 -31.26 -19.12
CA GLY A 283 46.90 -31.51 -19.31
C GLY A 283 46.28 -32.50 -18.32
N GLU A 284 46.99 -32.83 -17.23
CA GLU A 284 46.49 -33.63 -16.10
C GLU A 284 45.79 -32.72 -15.10
N SER A 285 44.59 -33.12 -14.65
CA SER A 285 43.81 -32.39 -13.64
C SER A 285 44.08 -32.86 -12.22
N VAL A 286 43.98 -31.93 -11.28
CA VAL A 286 44.47 -32.08 -9.91
C VAL A 286 43.54 -31.34 -8.94
N VAL A 287 43.28 -31.96 -7.79
CA VAL A 287 42.87 -31.24 -6.58
C VAL A 287 44.02 -31.28 -5.57
N SER A 288 44.27 -30.18 -4.86
CA SER A 288 45.32 -30.09 -3.83
C SER A 288 44.82 -29.33 -2.63
N HIS A 289 45.11 -29.84 -1.44
CA HIS A 289 44.62 -29.30 -0.17
C HIS A 289 45.76 -28.72 0.67
N PHE A 290 45.51 -27.55 1.23
CA PHE A 290 46.47 -26.74 1.96
C PHE A 290 45.94 -26.43 3.36
N ILE A 291 46.79 -26.60 4.37
CA ILE A 291 46.50 -26.24 5.77
C ILE A 291 47.08 -24.87 6.12
N GLU A 292 46.73 -24.31 7.28
CA GLU A 292 47.00 -22.95 7.82
C GLU A 292 48.30 -22.21 7.36
N ASP A 293 49.47 -22.87 7.28
CA ASP A 293 50.71 -22.29 6.73
C ASP A 293 50.72 -22.15 5.18
N GLY A 294 49.63 -22.56 4.52
CA GLY A 294 49.54 -23.08 3.15
C GLY A 294 50.57 -24.16 2.81
N GLN A 295 50.87 -25.04 3.78
CA GLN A 295 51.57 -26.29 3.50
C GLN A 295 50.61 -27.25 2.78
N LEU A 296 51.07 -27.86 1.68
CA LEU A 296 50.34 -28.92 0.96
C LEU A 296 50.24 -30.16 1.86
N GLU A 297 49.05 -30.49 2.34
CA GLU A 297 48.81 -31.73 3.09
C GLU A 297 48.67 -32.92 2.15
N TRP A 298 47.78 -32.80 1.16
CA TRP A 298 47.56 -33.84 0.16
C TRP A 298 47.36 -33.29 -1.25
N TYR A 299 47.65 -34.15 -2.22
CA TYR A 299 47.56 -33.92 -3.65
C TYR A 299 46.84 -35.12 -4.25
N SER A 300 45.80 -34.89 -5.05
CA SER A 300 45.00 -35.94 -5.69
C SER A 300 44.95 -35.70 -7.21
N PRO A 301 45.62 -36.54 -8.03
CA PRO A 301 45.49 -36.50 -9.48
C PRO A 301 44.22 -37.23 -9.90
N LEU A 302 43.43 -36.64 -10.79
CA LEU A 302 42.17 -37.20 -11.28
C LEU A 302 42.33 -37.67 -12.74
N GLU A 303 41.54 -38.67 -13.15
CA GLU A 303 41.59 -39.19 -14.53
C GLU A 303 40.88 -38.24 -15.51
N GLU A 304 39.84 -37.55 -15.03
CA GLU A 304 39.00 -36.61 -15.76
C GLU A 304 39.26 -35.15 -15.32
N ASN A 305 38.73 -34.18 -16.07
CA ASN A 305 38.96 -32.77 -15.78
C ASN A 305 37.95 -32.20 -14.77
N VAL A 306 38.43 -31.33 -13.88
CA VAL A 306 37.63 -30.65 -12.86
C VAL A 306 37.12 -29.30 -13.37
N THR A 307 35.89 -28.93 -12.98
CA THR A 307 35.29 -27.62 -13.22
C THR A 307 35.11 -26.82 -11.92
N ARG A 308 34.34 -27.36 -10.97
CA ARG A 308 34.05 -26.76 -9.65
C ARG A 308 34.40 -27.74 -8.51
N ILE A 309 34.55 -27.22 -7.29
CA ILE A 309 34.74 -28.01 -6.06
C ILE A 309 33.96 -27.37 -4.91
N ALA A 310 33.44 -28.17 -3.97
CA ALA A 310 32.69 -27.70 -2.80
C ALA A 310 32.86 -28.64 -1.58
N TRP A 311 33.18 -28.10 -0.41
CA TRP A 311 33.40 -28.81 0.85
C TRP A 311 32.12 -28.91 1.67
N SER A 312 31.80 -30.13 2.11
CA SER A 312 30.72 -30.37 3.06
C SER A 312 31.29 -30.48 4.48
N THR A 313 31.07 -29.43 5.29
CA THR A 313 31.39 -29.43 6.73
C THR A 313 30.68 -30.57 7.48
N LEU A 314 29.44 -30.90 7.09
CA LEU A 314 28.64 -31.99 7.66
C LEU A 314 29.25 -33.38 7.39
N THR A 315 29.81 -33.61 6.19
CA THR A 315 30.29 -34.94 5.77
C THR A 315 31.82 -35.07 5.71
N ASP A 316 32.57 -34.04 6.09
CA ASP A 316 34.05 -33.96 6.05
C ASP A 316 34.61 -34.47 4.70
N SER A 317 33.98 -34.02 3.61
CA SER A 317 34.20 -34.54 2.26
C SER A 317 34.18 -33.40 1.23
N LEU A 318 35.01 -33.54 0.20
CA LEU A 318 35.09 -32.59 -0.91
C LEU A 318 34.39 -33.16 -2.14
N TYR A 319 33.44 -32.40 -2.67
CA TYR A 319 32.69 -32.72 -3.87
C TYR A 319 33.32 -32.00 -5.06
N VAL A 320 33.37 -32.68 -6.21
CA VAL A 320 34.16 -32.26 -7.37
C VAL A 320 33.32 -32.42 -8.63
N GLY A 321 33.04 -31.31 -9.33
CA GLY A 321 32.34 -31.30 -10.60
C GLY A 321 33.27 -31.69 -11.74
N LEU A 322 32.81 -32.56 -12.64
CA LEU A 322 33.63 -33.07 -13.74
C LEU A 322 33.16 -32.60 -15.12
N LEU A 323 34.15 -32.36 -15.97
CA LEU A 323 34.02 -31.95 -17.37
C LEU A 323 33.75 -33.18 -18.27
N ASN A 324 32.76 -33.08 -19.16
CA ASN A 324 32.30 -34.08 -20.14
C ASN A 324 31.83 -35.43 -19.56
N GLU A 325 31.85 -35.61 -18.24
CA GLU A 325 31.43 -36.85 -17.57
C GLU A 325 29.99 -36.80 -17.03
N GLY A 326 29.42 -35.61 -16.84
CA GLY A 326 28.10 -35.42 -16.24
C GLY A 326 27.97 -35.86 -14.78
N GLN A 327 29.10 -36.09 -14.10
CA GLN A 327 29.18 -36.77 -12.80
C GLN A 327 29.89 -35.90 -11.74
N VAL A 328 29.35 -35.91 -10.53
CA VAL A 328 30.03 -35.42 -9.31
C VAL A 328 30.87 -36.56 -8.74
N LEU A 329 32.10 -36.22 -8.35
CA LEU A 329 33.05 -37.09 -7.68
C LEU A 329 33.20 -36.68 -6.22
N LYS A 330 33.08 -37.64 -5.29
CA LYS A 330 33.25 -37.43 -3.85
C LYS A 330 34.64 -37.90 -3.40
N LEU A 331 35.41 -36.99 -2.83
CA LEU A 331 36.69 -37.25 -2.16
C LEU A 331 36.48 -37.23 -0.63
N ASP A 332 37.18 -38.10 0.10
CA ASP A 332 37.27 -38.00 1.56
C ASP A 332 38.22 -36.87 2.01
N ALA A 333 38.22 -36.55 3.30
CA ALA A 333 39.11 -35.56 3.91
C ALA A 333 40.62 -35.74 3.62
N ALA A 334 41.06 -36.93 3.19
CA ALA A 334 42.43 -37.24 2.81
C ALA A 334 42.67 -37.19 1.28
N GLY A 335 41.72 -36.65 0.52
CA GLY A 335 41.79 -36.45 -0.92
C GLY A 335 41.57 -37.72 -1.75
N LYS A 336 41.16 -38.84 -1.15
CA LYS A 336 40.97 -40.11 -1.85
C LYS A 336 39.55 -40.20 -2.40
N VAL A 337 39.42 -40.64 -3.65
CA VAL A 337 38.13 -40.99 -4.26
C VAL A 337 37.37 -42.00 -3.40
N VAL A 338 36.11 -41.67 -3.10
CA VAL A 338 35.14 -42.52 -2.40
C VAL A 338 34.13 -43.06 -3.41
N GLU A 339 33.51 -42.18 -4.19
CA GLU A 339 32.35 -42.48 -5.03
C GLU A 339 32.21 -41.46 -6.18
N LYS A 340 31.56 -41.84 -7.28
CA LYS A 340 31.31 -41.01 -8.45
C LYS A 340 29.90 -41.30 -9.00
N LYS A 341 29.06 -40.28 -9.15
CA LYS A 341 27.63 -40.41 -9.51
C LYS A 341 27.14 -39.21 -10.32
N GLY A 342 26.03 -39.37 -11.03
CA GLY A 342 25.27 -38.29 -11.69
C GLY A 342 25.09 -38.46 -13.20
N TRP A 343 24.04 -37.88 -13.76
CA TRP A 343 23.76 -37.85 -15.20
C TRP A 343 23.36 -36.44 -15.68
N HIS A 344 24.24 -35.45 -15.58
CA HIS A 344 24.09 -34.25 -16.42
C HIS A 344 24.31 -34.66 -17.88
N ALA A 345 23.28 -34.50 -18.73
CA ALA A 345 23.25 -35.06 -20.07
C ALA A 345 22.38 -34.26 -21.06
N TYR A 346 23.02 -33.70 -22.08
CA TYR A 346 22.35 -33.04 -23.20
C TYR A 346 22.03 -34.06 -24.31
N ARG A 347 20.74 -34.22 -24.65
CA ARG A 347 20.26 -35.14 -25.71
C ARG A 347 20.89 -36.55 -25.58
N SER A 348 20.80 -37.15 -24.40
CA SER A 348 21.39 -38.46 -24.01
C SER A 348 22.94 -38.60 -24.04
N SER A 349 23.67 -37.53 -24.41
CA SER A 349 25.13 -37.45 -24.28
C SER A 349 25.51 -36.74 -22.99
N ARG A 350 26.57 -37.18 -22.29
CA ARG A 350 27.06 -36.57 -21.05
C ARG A 350 27.46 -35.08 -21.25
N SER A 351 27.26 -34.27 -20.22
CA SER A 351 27.51 -32.82 -20.23
C SER A 351 28.62 -32.40 -19.24
N ASP A 352 28.99 -31.12 -19.25
CA ASP A 352 29.86 -30.51 -18.24
C ASP A 352 29.04 -30.12 -17.01
N ILE A 353 29.49 -30.47 -15.80
CA ILE A 353 29.06 -29.77 -14.58
C ILE A 353 29.75 -28.41 -14.54
N ARG A 354 29.00 -27.33 -14.26
CA ARG A 354 29.47 -25.93 -14.38
C ARG A 354 29.65 -25.27 -13.02
N ALA A 355 28.74 -25.51 -12.08
CA ALA A 355 28.89 -25.11 -10.69
C ALA A 355 28.33 -26.15 -9.72
N LEU A 356 28.73 -26.02 -8.46
CA LEU A 356 28.33 -26.79 -7.29
C LEU A 356 28.14 -25.79 -6.15
N ASP A 357 27.06 -25.92 -5.40
CA ASP A 357 26.86 -25.18 -4.14
C ASP A 357 26.18 -26.05 -3.07
N ILE A 358 26.51 -25.85 -1.80
CA ILE A 358 26.10 -26.68 -0.66
C ILE A 358 25.25 -25.82 0.29
N ASP A 359 24.09 -26.35 0.67
CA ASP A 359 23.13 -25.59 1.48
C ASP A 359 23.71 -25.24 2.86
N ALA A 360 23.23 -24.17 3.49
CA ALA A 360 23.72 -23.70 4.79
C ALA A 360 23.59 -24.74 5.94
N SER A 361 22.80 -25.80 5.79
CA SER A 361 22.73 -26.93 6.73
C SER A 361 23.67 -28.10 6.40
N GLY A 362 24.30 -28.10 5.23
CA GLY A 362 25.22 -29.13 4.72
C GLY A 362 24.57 -30.45 4.32
N ASN A 363 23.22 -30.53 4.33
CA ASN A 363 22.43 -31.73 4.05
C ASN A 363 22.10 -31.89 2.56
N GLN A 364 22.06 -30.78 1.82
CA GLN A 364 21.78 -30.70 0.40
C GLN A 364 22.93 -30.01 -0.35
N MET A 365 23.02 -30.30 -1.64
CA MET A 365 23.91 -29.65 -2.58
C MET A 365 23.17 -29.53 -3.92
N ALA A 366 23.39 -28.44 -4.65
CA ALA A 366 22.96 -28.27 -6.02
C ALA A 366 24.15 -28.52 -6.95
N SER A 367 23.92 -29.13 -8.11
CA SER A 367 24.84 -29.09 -9.24
C SER A 367 24.11 -28.64 -10.49
N VAL A 368 24.73 -27.72 -11.23
CA VAL A 368 24.20 -27.20 -12.50
C VAL A 368 25.15 -27.52 -13.64
N GLY A 369 24.62 -27.71 -14.85
CA GLY A 369 25.42 -28.16 -15.99
C GLY A 369 25.15 -27.44 -17.30
N GLN A 370 26.02 -27.70 -18.27
CA GLN A 370 25.88 -27.23 -19.66
C GLN A 370 24.72 -27.91 -20.41
N ASP A 371 24.01 -28.84 -19.77
CA ASP A 371 22.75 -29.40 -20.23
C ASP A 371 21.51 -28.63 -19.76
N GLY A 372 21.68 -27.57 -18.95
CA GLY A 372 20.57 -26.81 -18.34
C GLY A 372 19.78 -27.62 -17.29
N THR A 373 20.42 -28.65 -16.72
CA THR A 373 19.86 -29.44 -15.61
C THR A 373 20.37 -28.94 -14.27
N VAL A 374 19.47 -28.86 -13.30
CA VAL A 374 19.73 -28.63 -11.88
C VAL A 374 19.47 -29.93 -11.13
N VAL A 375 20.51 -30.50 -10.53
CA VAL A 375 20.41 -31.72 -9.73
C VAL A 375 20.59 -31.37 -8.26
N ILE A 376 19.61 -31.76 -7.43
CA ILE A 376 19.68 -31.63 -5.98
C ILE A 376 20.13 -32.96 -5.37
N TRP A 377 21.07 -32.89 -4.44
CA TRP A 377 21.75 -34.06 -3.88
C TRP A 377 21.49 -34.19 -2.38
N SER A 378 20.97 -35.34 -1.95
CA SER A 378 21.01 -35.75 -0.54
C SER A 378 22.46 -36.08 -0.15
N MET A 379 23.07 -35.25 0.70
CA MET A 379 24.48 -35.41 1.09
C MET A 379 24.70 -36.62 2.02
N ALA A 380 23.66 -37.03 2.75
CA ALA A 380 23.68 -38.20 3.63
C ALA A 380 23.73 -39.53 2.87
N GLU A 381 23.06 -39.63 1.71
CA GLU A 381 23.04 -40.84 0.85
C GLU A 381 23.98 -40.73 -0.36
N PHE A 382 24.50 -39.53 -0.63
CA PHE A 382 25.07 -39.11 -1.92
C PHE A 382 24.21 -39.59 -3.09
N ARG A 383 22.94 -39.16 -3.10
CA ARG A 383 21.95 -39.48 -4.14
C ARG A 383 21.41 -38.19 -4.73
N GLY A 384 21.56 -38.03 -6.04
CA GLY A 384 21.04 -36.90 -6.80
C GLY A 384 19.64 -37.17 -7.36
N HIS A 385 18.92 -36.09 -7.64
CA HIS A 385 17.64 -36.04 -8.34
C HIS A 385 17.61 -34.77 -9.22
N PRO A 386 17.26 -34.84 -10.52
CA PRO A 386 17.05 -33.66 -11.35
C PRO A 386 15.77 -32.94 -10.94
N ALA A 387 15.87 -31.90 -10.11
CA ALA A 387 14.74 -31.08 -9.69
C ALA A 387 14.27 -30.14 -10.82
N HIS A 388 15.23 -29.60 -11.57
CA HIS A 388 14.95 -28.83 -12.78
C HIS A 388 15.84 -29.31 -13.93
N ASP A 389 15.35 -29.17 -15.16
CA ASP A 389 15.87 -29.91 -16.32
C ASP A 389 15.36 -29.24 -17.60
N SER A 390 16.26 -28.58 -18.34
CA SER A 390 15.99 -27.97 -19.66
C SER A 390 16.22 -28.92 -20.84
N SER A 391 16.49 -30.21 -20.57
CA SER A 391 16.64 -31.18 -21.65
C SER A 391 15.30 -31.44 -22.33
N ILE A 392 15.34 -31.50 -23.66
CA ILE A 392 14.14 -31.46 -24.53
C ILE A 392 12.98 -32.31 -24.02
N MET A 393 11.80 -31.70 -23.84
CA MET A 393 10.61 -32.43 -23.42
C MET A 393 10.29 -33.48 -24.50
N ARG A 394 10.14 -34.73 -24.05
CA ARG A 394 9.93 -35.89 -24.93
C ARG A 394 8.46 -36.13 -25.18
N GLU A 395 7.66 -35.99 -24.14
CA GLU A 395 6.30 -36.49 -24.02
C GLU A 395 5.63 -35.89 -22.78
N PHE A 396 4.30 -35.90 -22.80
CA PHE A 396 3.43 -35.21 -21.87
C PHE A 396 2.11 -35.97 -21.84
N GLU A 397 1.55 -36.20 -20.66
CA GLU A 397 0.35 -37.01 -20.49
C GLU A 397 -0.52 -36.52 -19.31
N ILE A 398 -1.77 -36.16 -19.56
CA ILE A 398 -2.75 -35.76 -18.54
C ILE A 398 -3.32 -36.98 -17.81
N SER A 399 -3.50 -36.89 -16.49
CA SER A 399 -4.11 -37.95 -15.69
C SER A 399 -5.61 -38.11 -16.00
N PRO A 400 -6.18 -39.33 -15.93
CA PRO A 400 -7.63 -39.56 -16.06
C PRO A 400 -8.53 -38.76 -15.11
N SER A 401 -7.98 -38.19 -14.03
CA SER A 401 -8.64 -37.26 -13.11
C SER A 401 -8.67 -35.78 -13.53
N GLU A 402 -7.94 -35.40 -14.59
CA GLU A 402 -7.67 -34.01 -15.01
C GLU A 402 -6.98 -33.09 -13.96
N VAL A 403 -6.42 -33.66 -12.90
CA VAL A 403 -5.72 -32.88 -11.84
C VAL A 403 -4.20 -32.87 -12.05
N LEU A 404 -3.62 -33.95 -12.57
CA LEU A 404 -2.18 -34.15 -12.66
C LEU A 404 -1.70 -34.23 -14.12
N VAL A 405 -0.46 -33.81 -14.35
CA VAL A 405 0.26 -33.97 -15.62
C VAL A 405 1.58 -34.69 -15.38
N ALA A 406 1.90 -35.67 -16.23
CA ALA A 406 3.19 -36.35 -16.26
C ALA A 406 4.05 -35.77 -17.41
N ILE A 407 5.22 -35.23 -17.08
CA ILE A 407 6.13 -34.54 -18.00
C ILE A 407 7.43 -35.35 -18.11
N ALA A 408 7.75 -35.82 -19.31
CA ALA A 408 8.94 -36.64 -19.59
C ALA A 408 10.05 -35.84 -20.26
N LYS A 409 11.28 -35.95 -19.74
CA LYS A 409 12.41 -35.13 -20.19
C LYS A 409 13.57 -35.94 -20.76
N GLY A 410 14.46 -35.25 -21.48
CA GLY A 410 15.59 -35.82 -22.20
C GLY A 410 16.68 -36.45 -21.33
N SER A 411 16.70 -36.19 -20.02
CA SER A 411 17.65 -36.71 -19.03
C SER A 411 17.32 -38.10 -18.47
N GLY A 412 16.08 -38.58 -18.66
CA GLY A 412 15.57 -39.78 -18.00
C GLY A 412 14.80 -39.53 -16.70
N SER A 413 14.43 -38.28 -16.42
CA SER A 413 13.46 -37.89 -15.40
C SER A 413 12.01 -37.91 -15.93
N LEU A 414 11.07 -38.15 -15.02
CA LEU A 414 9.65 -37.81 -15.14
C LEU A 414 9.26 -36.96 -13.93
N SER A 415 8.63 -35.82 -14.13
CA SER A 415 7.92 -35.10 -13.07
C SER A 415 6.41 -35.26 -13.21
N ILE A 416 5.74 -35.44 -12.08
CA ILE A 416 4.28 -35.40 -11.95
C ILE A 416 3.94 -34.10 -11.24
N LYS A 417 3.26 -33.19 -11.94
CA LYS A 417 2.87 -31.86 -11.45
C LYS A 417 1.35 -31.73 -11.35
N ASP A 418 0.89 -30.87 -10.45
CA ASP A 418 -0.52 -30.46 -10.37
C ASP A 418 -0.81 -29.34 -11.39
N ILE A 419 -1.92 -29.48 -12.12
CA ILE A 419 -2.29 -28.62 -13.25
C ILE A 419 -2.74 -27.22 -12.82
N LYS A 420 -3.15 -27.03 -11.55
CA LYS A 420 -3.68 -25.75 -11.06
C LYS A 420 -2.64 -24.90 -10.34
N SER A 421 -1.73 -25.56 -9.62
CA SER A 421 -0.73 -24.93 -8.76
C SER A 421 0.70 -24.92 -9.34
N GLY A 422 0.94 -25.63 -10.45
CA GLY A 422 2.27 -25.83 -11.03
C GLY A 422 3.23 -26.69 -10.18
N LYS A 423 2.83 -27.02 -8.94
CA LYS A 423 3.62 -27.72 -7.92
C LYS A 423 4.01 -29.12 -8.38
N GLU A 424 5.24 -29.51 -8.08
CA GLU A 424 5.68 -30.89 -8.23
C GLU A 424 5.18 -31.75 -7.06
N ILE A 425 4.50 -32.84 -7.41
CA ILE A 425 3.85 -33.77 -6.47
C ILE A 425 4.70 -35.02 -6.25
N GLN A 426 5.36 -35.49 -7.32
CA GLN A 426 6.27 -36.62 -7.31
C GLN A 426 7.21 -36.51 -8.51
N SER A 427 8.48 -36.92 -8.36
CA SER A 427 9.37 -37.17 -9.50
C SER A 427 9.95 -38.57 -9.42
N CYS A 428 10.10 -39.19 -10.58
CA CYS A 428 10.68 -40.52 -10.74
C CYS A 428 11.85 -40.44 -11.72
N VAL A 429 12.93 -41.14 -11.38
CA VAL A 429 14.12 -41.29 -12.22
C VAL A 429 14.39 -42.76 -12.46
N HIS A 430 15.11 -43.04 -13.55
CA HIS A 430 15.58 -44.38 -13.85
C HIS A 430 16.29 -45.03 -12.63
N PRO A 431 16.06 -46.32 -12.27
CA PRO A 431 16.58 -46.89 -11.02
C PRO A 431 18.11 -46.90 -10.90
N ASN A 432 18.82 -46.97 -12.03
CA ASN A 432 20.29 -46.89 -12.09
C ASN A 432 20.80 -45.44 -12.27
N TRP A 433 19.99 -44.42 -11.98
CA TRP A 433 20.35 -43.01 -12.22
C TRP A 433 21.67 -42.66 -11.52
N GLY A 434 22.59 -42.08 -12.29
CA GLY A 434 23.92 -41.70 -11.85
C GLY A 434 25.01 -42.77 -12.02
N ASP A 435 24.68 -44.02 -12.32
CA ASP A 435 25.67 -45.09 -12.58
C ASP A 435 26.42 -44.89 -13.91
N SER A 436 27.58 -45.54 -14.08
CA SER A 436 28.38 -45.43 -15.30
C SER A 436 27.78 -46.18 -16.50
N SER A 437 26.90 -45.53 -17.27
CA SER A 437 26.42 -46.01 -18.58
C SER A 437 27.22 -45.45 -19.76
N GLN A 438 27.10 -46.06 -20.95
CA GLN A 438 27.62 -45.51 -22.22
C GLN A 438 26.72 -44.42 -22.77
N ASP A 439 25.42 -44.72 -22.92
CA ASP A 439 24.36 -43.77 -23.26
C ASP A 439 23.41 -43.61 -22.07
N VAL A 440 22.84 -42.42 -21.85
CA VAL A 440 21.90 -42.18 -20.75
C VAL A 440 20.49 -42.63 -21.16
N PRO A 441 19.84 -43.59 -20.45
CA PRO A 441 18.47 -43.98 -20.73
C PRO A 441 17.51 -42.82 -20.50
N TYR A 442 16.70 -42.47 -21.51
CA TYR A 442 15.69 -41.43 -21.39
C TYR A 442 14.28 -41.97 -21.55
N VAL A 443 13.30 -41.22 -21.01
CA VAL A 443 11.88 -41.57 -21.12
C VAL A 443 11.41 -41.39 -22.57
N LYS A 444 10.77 -42.42 -23.11
CA LYS A 444 10.31 -42.47 -24.51
C LYS A 444 8.81 -42.80 -24.64
N SER A 445 8.21 -43.36 -23.59
CA SER A 445 6.77 -43.53 -23.51
C SER A 445 6.25 -43.25 -22.09
N VAL A 446 5.09 -42.61 -21.97
CA VAL A 446 4.37 -42.39 -20.71
C VAL A 446 2.88 -42.57 -20.95
N LYS A 447 2.21 -43.38 -20.13
CA LYS A 447 0.75 -43.52 -20.12
C LYS A 447 0.27 -43.71 -18.67
N TRP A 448 -0.95 -43.28 -18.35
CA TRP A 448 -1.52 -43.50 -17.01
C TRP A 448 -2.16 -44.88 -16.84
N LEU A 449 -2.07 -45.41 -15.62
CA LEU A 449 -2.79 -46.58 -15.14
C LEU A 449 -3.57 -46.21 -13.88
N VAL A 450 -4.88 -46.42 -13.88
CA VAL A 450 -5.69 -46.39 -12.65
C VAL A 450 -5.75 -47.81 -12.08
N ASP A 451 -5.17 -48.00 -10.89
CA ASP A 451 -5.15 -49.29 -10.19
C ASP A 451 -5.71 -49.16 -8.77
N ASP A 452 -6.79 -49.91 -8.50
CA ASP A 452 -7.53 -49.96 -7.23
C ASP A 452 -7.90 -48.57 -6.63
N GLY A 453 -8.00 -47.56 -7.50
CA GLY A 453 -8.35 -46.17 -7.17
C GLY A 453 -7.16 -45.19 -7.11
N LEU A 454 -5.93 -45.65 -7.38
CA LEU A 454 -4.72 -44.82 -7.43
C LEU A 454 -4.25 -44.65 -8.88
N GLU A 455 -3.90 -43.42 -9.26
CA GLU A 455 -3.29 -43.11 -10.55
C GLU A 455 -1.77 -43.31 -10.50
N LYS A 456 -1.22 -43.97 -11.52
CA LYS A 456 0.21 -44.33 -11.63
C LYS A 456 0.70 -44.05 -13.05
N ALA A 457 1.82 -43.36 -13.19
CA ALA A 457 2.42 -43.12 -14.50
C ALA A 457 3.31 -44.32 -14.88
N VAL A 458 3.01 -44.94 -16.03
CA VAL A 458 3.75 -46.07 -16.58
C VAL A 458 4.78 -45.54 -17.58
N ILE A 459 6.04 -45.55 -17.18
CA ILE A 459 7.19 -44.98 -17.88
C ILE A 459 7.89 -46.08 -18.68
N GLY A 460 8.21 -45.83 -19.96
CA GLY A 460 9.04 -46.69 -20.80
C GLY A 460 10.34 -45.99 -21.21
N TYR A 461 11.48 -46.60 -20.85
CA TYR A 461 12.83 -46.11 -21.15
C TYR A 461 13.40 -46.70 -22.44
N THR A 462 14.35 -45.98 -23.04
CA THR A 462 15.01 -46.38 -24.30
C THR A 462 15.72 -47.73 -24.30
N ASP A 463 16.18 -48.20 -23.13
CA ASP A 463 16.89 -49.47 -22.95
C ASP A 463 15.95 -50.67 -22.76
N GLY A 464 14.63 -50.43 -22.68
CA GLY A 464 13.60 -51.44 -22.49
C GLY A 464 13.16 -51.62 -21.04
N LEU A 465 13.61 -50.79 -20.10
CA LEU A 465 13.01 -50.77 -18.76
C LEU A 465 11.62 -50.10 -18.80
N ILE A 466 10.67 -50.68 -18.08
CA ILE A 466 9.38 -50.08 -17.76
C ILE A 466 9.30 -49.87 -16.24
N GLN A 467 8.84 -48.70 -15.79
CA GLN A 467 8.76 -48.29 -14.38
C GLN A 467 7.37 -47.71 -14.08
N TRP A 468 6.79 -48.08 -12.94
CA TRP A 468 5.51 -47.56 -12.46
C TRP A 468 5.78 -46.52 -11.38
N CYS A 469 5.70 -45.25 -11.75
CA CYS A 469 5.79 -44.12 -10.85
C CYS A 469 4.45 -43.93 -10.12
N SER A 470 4.50 -43.79 -8.80
CA SER A 470 3.32 -43.62 -7.93
C SER A 470 3.65 -42.62 -6.84
N ILE A 471 2.64 -41.86 -6.40
CA ILE A 471 2.75 -40.89 -5.31
C ILE A 471 2.74 -41.58 -3.93
N VAL A 472 2.24 -42.84 -3.86
CA VAL A 472 1.92 -43.52 -2.59
C VAL A 472 2.59 -44.90 -2.45
N ASP A 473 2.80 -45.61 -3.55
CA ASP A 473 3.35 -46.97 -3.55
C ASP A 473 4.85 -46.98 -3.89
N SER A 474 5.56 -48.02 -3.44
CA SER A 474 6.91 -48.32 -3.91
C SER A 474 6.93 -48.60 -5.41
N GLU A 475 7.85 -47.98 -6.14
CA GLU A 475 8.04 -48.16 -7.58
C GLU A 475 8.15 -49.64 -7.99
N GLU A 476 7.35 -50.05 -8.98
CA GLU A 476 7.50 -51.34 -9.67
C GLU A 476 8.36 -51.15 -10.93
N THR A 477 9.18 -52.13 -11.28
CA THR A 477 9.99 -52.12 -12.51
C THR A 477 10.00 -53.46 -13.22
N PHE A 478 10.00 -53.42 -14.56
CA PHE A 478 10.03 -54.57 -15.45
C PHE A 478 10.96 -54.33 -16.64
N ASP A 479 11.95 -55.21 -16.81
CA ASP A 479 12.87 -55.19 -17.95
C ASP A 479 12.32 -56.05 -19.10
N THR A 480 12.00 -55.43 -20.24
CA THR A 480 11.51 -56.13 -21.43
C THR A 480 12.53 -57.07 -22.07
N GLN A 481 13.84 -56.93 -21.79
CA GLN A 481 14.87 -57.86 -22.25
C GLN A 481 14.69 -59.27 -21.66
N THR A 482 13.96 -59.40 -20.54
CA THR A 482 13.55 -60.70 -19.98
C THR A 482 12.66 -61.53 -20.92
N LEU A 483 12.01 -60.88 -21.91
CA LEU A 483 11.16 -61.54 -22.92
C LEU A 483 11.96 -62.25 -24.03
N GLY A 484 13.29 -62.25 -23.98
CA GLY A 484 14.17 -62.99 -24.89
C GLY A 484 14.96 -62.07 -25.81
N VAL A 485 14.84 -62.24 -27.13
CA VAL A 485 15.39 -61.25 -28.08
C VAL A 485 14.43 -60.07 -28.13
N PHE A 486 14.64 -59.15 -27.21
CA PHE A 486 14.10 -57.80 -27.29
C PHE A 486 14.98 -56.94 -28.21
N GLU A 487 14.37 -55.95 -28.83
CA GLU A 487 14.98 -55.07 -29.82
C GLU A 487 14.92 -53.63 -29.27
N ILE A 488 15.12 -52.57 -30.05
CA ILE A 488 15.06 -51.21 -29.47
C ILE A 488 13.60 -50.87 -29.09
N PHE A 489 13.40 -50.40 -27.86
CA PHE A 489 12.08 -50.03 -27.33
C PHE A 489 11.44 -48.88 -28.13
N GLY A 490 10.16 -48.99 -28.45
CA GLY A 490 9.36 -48.02 -29.19
C GLY A 490 8.53 -47.11 -28.27
N ARG A 491 7.22 -47.37 -28.21
CA ARG A 491 6.25 -46.81 -27.25
C ARG A 491 5.62 -47.92 -26.41
N LEU A 492 4.84 -47.55 -25.39
CA LEU A 492 3.87 -48.40 -24.70
C LEU A 492 2.46 -47.78 -24.74
N ALA A 493 1.44 -48.64 -24.68
CA ALA A 493 0.06 -48.30 -24.38
C ALA A 493 -0.47 -49.21 -23.25
N VAL A 494 -1.23 -48.63 -22.33
CA VAL A 494 -1.80 -49.34 -21.17
C VAL A 494 -3.27 -49.64 -21.46
N LYS A 495 -3.68 -50.90 -21.31
CA LYS A 495 -5.10 -51.28 -21.37
C LYS A 495 -5.68 -51.55 -19.98
N ASP A 496 -4.95 -52.28 -19.15
CA ASP A 496 -5.31 -52.59 -17.77
C ASP A 496 -4.07 -53.08 -16.99
N LYS A 497 -4.20 -53.24 -15.67
CA LYS A 497 -3.07 -53.64 -14.79
C LYS A 497 -2.44 -55.01 -15.08
N ASN A 498 -3.00 -55.79 -16.00
CA ASN A 498 -2.44 -57.05 -16.47
C ASN A 498 -2.12 -57.06 -17.98
N THR A 499 -2.41 -55.98 -18.73
CA THR A 499 -2.35 -55.96 -20.19
C THR A 499 -1.70 -54.67 -20.70
N LEU A 500 -0.52 -54.81 -21.30
CA LEU A 500 0.22 -53.74 -21.96
C LEU A 500 0.39 -54.04 -23.44
N VAL A 501 0.57 -53.02 -24.25
CA VAL A 501 1.06 -53.11 -25.63
C VAL A 501 2.34 -52.32 -25.75
N ILE A 502 3.36 -52.84 -26.43
CA ILE A 502 4.63 -52.14 -26.66
C ILE A 502 5.08 -52.29 -28.12
N THR A 503 5.86 -51.35 -28.64
CA THR A 503 6.56 -51.52 -29.92
C THR A 503 8.05 -51.81 -29.75
N SER A 504 8.61 -52.57 -30.71
CA SER A 504 10.07 -52.81 -30.82
C SER A 504 10.54 -52.70 -32.27
N VAL A 505 11.79 -52.27 -32.47
CA VAL A 505 12.41 -52.07 -33.81
C VAL A 505 13.74 -52.82 -33.90
N VAL A 506 13.87 -53.64 -34.96
CA VAL A 506 14.97 -54.61 -35.15
C VAL A 506 16.36 -53.99 -35.21
N ASP A 507 16.50 -52.80 -35.83
CA ASP A 507 17.79 -52.17 -36.09
C ASP A 507 17.71 -50.66 -35.86
N GLY A 508 18.71 -50.08 -35.19
CA GLY A 508 18.69 -48.70 -34.67
C GLY A 508 19.08 -47.63 -35.69
N SER A 509 18.65 -47.78 -36.94
CA SER A 509 19.06 -46.92 -38.06
C SER A 509 17.87 -46.38 -38.82
N ASP A 510 18.03 -45.18 -39.40
CA ASP A 510 16.97 -44.51 -40.19
C ASP A 510 16.52 -45.32 -41.43
N SER A 511 17.27 -46.36 -41.81
CA SER A 511 16.81 -47.40 -42.73
C SER A 511 15.91 -48.43 -42.04
N LEU A 512 14.76 -47.95 -41.55
CA LEU A 512 13.76 -48.73 -40.82
C LEU A 512 13.08 -49.77 -41.73
N THR A 513 12.99 -51.03 -41.26
CA THR A 513 12.07 -52.05 -41.78
C THR A 513 11.71 -53.05 -40.68
N GLY A 514 10.44 -53.45 -40.58
CA GLY A 514 9.99 -54.53 -39.70
C GLY A 514 9.87 -54.17 -38.21
N GLY A 515 9.16 -53.08 -37.90
CA GLY A 515 8.73 -52.81 -36.52
C GLY A 515 7.64 -53.80 -36.07
N LYS A 516 7.56 -54.05 -34.77
CA LYS A 516 6.62 -55.01 -34.18
C LYS A 516 5.80 -54.36 -33.08
N VAL A 517 4.51 -54.69 -33.03
CA VAL A 517 3.63 -54.44 -31.88
C VAL A 517 3.52 -55.74 -31.10
N ARG A 518 3.94 -55.76 -29.83
CA ARG A 518 3.85 -56.92 -28.94
C ARG A 518 2.81 -56.65 -27.86
N VAL A 519 1.84 -57.55 -27.69
CA VAL A 519 0.90 -57.47 -26.55
C VAL A 519 1.46 -58.32 -25.42
N LEU A 520 1.60 -57.72 -24.24
CA LEU A 520 2.13 -58.36 -23.03
C LEU A 520 1.00 -58.62 -22.03
N THR A 521 1.01 -59.80 -21.41
CA THR A 521 0.10 -60.15 -20.32
C THR A 521 0.86 -60.52 -19.06
N ARG A 522 0.40 -59.99 -17.92
CA ARG A 522 0.94 -60.25 -16.59
C ARG A 522 0.41 -61.59 -16.05
N ILE A 523 1.31 -62.56 -15.83
CA ILE A 523 0.96 -63.91 -15.38
C ILE A 523 1.32 -64.16 -13.90
N ALA A 524 2.21 -63.35 -13.34
CA ALA A 524 2.50 -63.28 -11.91
C ALA A 524 3.08 -61.88 -11.55
N PRO A 525 3.19 -61.51 -10.27
CA PRO A 525 3.90 -60.28 -9.89
C PRO A 525 5.32 -60.27 -10.47
N GLN A 526 5.69 -59.18 -11.14
CA GLN A 526 6.94 -59.03 -11.90
C GLN A 526 7.19 -60.05 -13.02
N VAL A 527 6.17 -60.77 -13.52
CA VAL A 527 6.30 -61.71 -14.63
C VAL A 527 5.27 -61.44 -15.72
N TRP A 528 5.78 -61.04 -16.88
CA TRP A 528 5.02 -60.78 -18.10
C TRP A 528 5.40 -61.80 -19.18
N GLU A 529 4.45 -62.14 -20.07
CA GLU A 529 4.70 -62.92 -21.27
C GLU A 529 4.11 -62.25 -22.51
N VAL A 530 4.63 -62.60 -23.70
CA VAL A 530 4.11 -62.09 -24.98
C VAL A 530 2.89 -62.91 -25.38
N ALA A 531 1.69 -62.33 -25.26
CA ALA A 531 0.42 -62.97 -25.61
C ALA A 531 0.12 -62.92 -27.12
N ASN A 532 0.55 -61.84 -27.81
CA ASN A 532 0.40 -61.69 -29.26
C ASN A 532 1.53 -60.82 -29.83
N THR A 533 1.76 -60.90 -31.13
CA THR A 533 2.70 -60.03 -31.85
C THR A 533 2.22 -59.80 -33.28
N TRP A 534 2.21 -58.54 -33.70
CA TRP A 534 1.85 -58.11 -35.04
C TRP A 534 3.06 -57.42 -35.68
N ASP A 535 3.33 -57.73 -36.94
CA ASP A 535 4.35 -57.05 -37.74
C ASP A 535 3.73 -55.80 -38.39
N CYS A 536 4.36 -54.63 -38.24
CA CYS A 536 4.00 -53.43 -38.98
C CYS A 536 4.72 -53.42 -40.35
N ASP A 537 4.19 -52.70 -41.35
CA ASP A 537 4.81 -52.67 -42.70
C ASP A 537 6.14 -51.90 -42.67
N ASP A 538 6.28 -50.99 -41.69
CA ASP A 538 7.50 -50.29 -41.28
C ASP A 538 7.51 -50.22 -39.72
N THR A 539 7.89 -49.10 -39.11
CA THR A 539 7.89 -48.90 -37.66
C THR A 539 6.57 -48.28 -37.18
N CYS A 540 5.99 -48.84 -36.12
CA CYS A 540 4.82 -48.28 -35.43
C CYS A 540 5.28 -47.39 -34.26
N TRP A 541 4.94 -46.09 -34.33
CA TRP A 541 5.54 -45.02 -33.49
C TRP A 541 4.57 -44.32 -32.53
N VAL A 542 3.27 -44.43 -32.79
CA VAL A 542 2.20 -43.85 -31.97
C VAL A 542 1.14 -44.93 -31.80
N MET A 543 0.58 -45.03 -30.61
CA MET A 543 -0.44 -46.02 -30.24
C MET A 543 -1.33 -45.45 -29.15
N GLU A 544 -2.65 -45.66 -29.24
CA GLU A 544 -3.56 -45.23 -28.18
C GLU A 544 -4.83 -46.10 -28.10
N PHE A 545 -5.31 -46.39 -26.89
CA PHE A 545 -6.56 -47.10 -26.65
C PHE A 545 -7.76 -46.13 -26.63
N ASN A 546 -8.91 -46.58 -27.13
CA ASN A 546 -10.16 -45.87 -26.84
C ASN A 546 -10.52 -46.03 -25.35
N ARG A 547 -11.35 -45.11 -24.81
CA ARG A 547 -11.68 -45.02 -23.38
C ARG A 547 -12.12 -46.34 -22.71
N ASP A 548 -12.79 -47.22 -23.45
CA ASP A 548 -13.29 -48.51 -22.95
C ASP A 548 -12.30 -49.68 -23.15
N GLY A 549 -11.12 -49.45 -23.73
CA GLY A 549 -10.10 -50.46 -24.02
C GLY A 549 -10.52 -51.50 -25.07
N THR A 550 -11.53 -51.17 -25.88
CA THR A 550 -12.15 -52.04 -26.90
C THR A 550 -11.57 -51.88 -28.31
N LEU A 551 -10.92 -50.75 -28.57
CA LEU A 551 -10.20 -50.44 -29.80
C LEU A 551 -8.81 -49.89 -29.42
N LEU A 552 -7.81 -50.22 -30.23
CA LEU A 552 -6.47 -49.66 -30.19
C LEU A 552 -6.15 -49.08 -31.57
N ALA A 553 -5.77 -47.80 -31.61
CA ALA A 553 -5.17 -47.19 -32.79
C ALA A 553 -3.65 -47.40 -32.75
N THR A 554 -3.03 -47.66 -33.89
CA THR A 554 -1.56 -47.61 -34.05
C THR A 554 -1.20 -46.97 -35.39
N ALA A 555 -0.19 -46.11 -35.43
CA ALA A 555 0.24 -45.44 -36.65
C ALA A 555 1.70 -45.77 -37.04
N GLU A 556 1.90 -45.98 -38.33
CA GLU A 556 3.19 -46.33 -38.94
C GLU A 556 3.98 -45.12 -39.46
N GLN A 557 5.30 -45.31 -39.58
CA GLN A 557 6.21 -44.43 -40.33
C GLN A 557 5.74 -44.13 -41.76
N THR A 558 4.98 -45.05 -42.36
CA THR A 558 4.39 -44.93 -43.71
C THR A 558 3.23 -43.93 -43.80
N GLY A 559 2.70 -43.45 -42.66
CA GLY A 559 1.44 -42.70 -42.58
C GLY A 559 0.18 -43.55 -42.47
N LYS A 560 0.32 -44.89 -42.54
CA LYS A 560 -0.79 -45.85 -42.40
C LYS A 560 -1.26 -45.91 -40.94
N ILE A 561 -2.57 -45.76 -40.74
CA ILE A 561 -3.24 -45.96 -39.44
C ILE A 561 -3.91 -47.34 -39.46
N ARG A 562 -3.67 -48.15 -38.44
CA ARG A 562 -4.34 -49.44 -38.20
C ARG A 562 -5.21 -49.34 -36.95
N ILE A 563 -6.34 -50.02 -36.96
CA ILE A 563 -7.24 -50.16 -35.81
C ILE A 563 -7.32 -51.63 -35.44
N TRP A 564 -7.11 -51.95 -34.17
CA TRP A 564 -7.19 -53.30 -33.64
C TRP A 564 -8.41 -53.41 -32.72
N GLN A 565 -9.26 -54.41 -32.93
CA GLN A 565 -10.37 -54.72 -32.05
C GLN A 565 -9.85 -55.54 -30.86
N THR A 566 -9.89 -54.93 -29.67
CA THR A 566 -9.34 -55.46 -28.41
C THR A 566 -10.43 -55.87 -27.40
N SER A 567 -11.68 -55.98 -27.86
CA SER A 567 -12.85 -56.36 -27.06
C SER A 567 -12.87 -57.82 -26.59
N GLU A 568 -12.10 -58.70 -27.23
CA GLU A 568 -11.99 -60.11 -26.81
C GLU A 568 -11.06 -60.26 -25.59
N ALA A 569 -11.41 -61.15 -24.67
CA ALA A 569 -10.73 -61.27 -23.38
C ALA A 569 -9.32 -61.90 -23.46
N ALA A 570 -8.98 -62.57 -24.57
CA ALA A 570 -7.68 -63.14 -24.84
C ALA A 570 -6.97 -62.33 -25.94
N PRO A 571 -5.80 -61.71 -25.68
CA PRO A 571 -5.13 -60.90 -26.70
C PRO A 571 -4.64 -61.64 -27.94
N SER A 572 -4.61 -62.98 -27.93
CA SER A 572 -4.41 -63.83 -29.11
C SER A 572 -5.53 -63.69 -30.14
N ASP A 573 -6.73 -63.31 -29.69
CA ASP A 573 -7.98 -63.35 -30.46
C ASP A 573 -8.40 -61.93 -30.93
N TRP A 574 -7.57 -60.92 -30.65
CA TRP A 574 -7.70 -59.55 -31.16
C TRP A 574 -7.47 -59.49 -32.67
N LEU A 575 -8.20 -58.61 -33.36
CA LEU A 575 -8.27 -58.58 -34.83
C LEU A 575 -7.93 -57.20 -35.41
N GLU A 576 -7.21 -57.16 -36.54
CA GLU A 576 -7.05 -55.94 -37.34
C GLU A 576 -8.35 -55.63 -38.09
N LEU A 577 -8.81 -54.38 -38.02
CA LEU A 577 -9.94 -53.85 -38.79
C LEU A 577 -9.44 -53.16 -40.08
N GLU A 578 -10.36 -52.73 -40.96
CA GLU A 578 -9.98 -51.96 -42.14
C GLU A 578 -9.42 -50.57 -41.73
N SER A 579 -8.35 -50.14 -42.41
CA SER A 579 -7.71 -48.85 -42.14
C SER A 579 -8.67 -47.69 -42.48
N PRO A 580 -8.97 -46.77 -41.55
CA PRO A 580 -9.94 -45.70 -41.78
C PRO A 580 -9.45 -44.72 -42.85
N HIS A 581 -8.18 -44.32 -42.75
CA HIS A 581 -7.46 -43.50 -43.72
C HIS A 581 -5.95 -43.66 -43.52
N SER A 582 -5.16 -42.95 -44.32
CA SER A 582 -3.71 -42.85 -44.15
C SER A 582 -3.24 -41.45 -44.52
N HIS A 583 -2.19 -40.99 -43.85
CA HIS A 583 -1.47 -39.76 -44.18
C HIS A 583 -0.48 -40.00 -45.34
N GLY A 584 -0.07 -38.93 -46.02
CA GLY A 584 0.93 -38.97 -47.09
C GLY A 584 2.39 -39.06 -46.61
N ASN A 585 2.60 -39.08 -45.29
CA ASN A 585 3.89 -39.11 -44.59
C ASN A 585 3.64 -39.63 -43.15
N TYR A 586 4.69 -39.78 -42.34
CA TYR A 586 4.64 -40.14 -40.91
C TYR A 586 3.45 -39.49 -40.16
N THR A 587 2.68 -40.30 -39.42
CA THR A 587 1.60 -39.81 -38.55
C THR A 587 2.17 -39.52 -37.16
N GLY A 588 2.13 -38.26 -36.73
CA GLY A 588 2.68 -37.82 -35.45
C GLY A 588 1.75 -38.00 -34.26
N VAL A 589 0.43 -38.03 -34.50
CA VAL A 589 -0.59 -38.14 -33.46
C VAL A 589 -1.72 -39.06 -33.91
N VAL A 590 -2.17 -39.94 -33.02
CA VAL A 590 -3.50 -40.58 -33.05
C VAL A 590 -4.09 -40.46 -31.65
N GLU A 591 -5.29 -39.89 -31.54
CA GLU A 591 -5.93 -39.53 -30.27
C GLU A 591 -7.43 -39.84 -30.32
N TRP A 592 -8.02 -40.34 -29.23
CA TRP A 592 -9.42 -40.80 -29.21
C TRP A 592 -10.34 -39.80 -28.51
N SER A 593 -11.56 -39.63 -29.03
CA SER A 593 -12.55 -38.82 -28.32
C SER A 593 -12.93 -39.47 -27.00
N PRO A 594 -12.97 -38.72 -25.87
CA PRO A 594 -13.30 -39.23 -24.55
C PRO A 594 -14.77 -39.66 -24.40
N ARG A 595 -15.59 -39.49 -25.44
CA ARG A 595 -17.05 -39.70 -25.45
C ARG A 595 -17.54 -40.67 -26.53
N SER A 596 -16.71 -41.02 -27.51
CA SER A 596 -17.15 -41.69 -28.75
C SER A 596 -15.96 -42.27 -29.52
N ASN A 597 -16.21 -43.18 -30.49
CA ASN A 597 -15.15 -43.70 -31.36
C ASN A 597 -14.78 -42.74 -32.52
N LEU A 598 -14.75 -41.43 -32.24
CA LEU A 598 -14.07 -40.46 -33.10
C LEU A 598 -12.56 -40.56 -32.87
N LEU A 599 -11.80 -40.67 -33.95
CA LEU A 599 -10.34 -40.69 -33.95
C LEU A 599 -9.83 -39.40 -34.60
N LEU A 600 -9.03 -38.64 -33.85
CA LEU A 600 -8.24 -37.52 -34.37
C LEU A 600 -6.86 -38.06 -34.79
N SER A 601 -6.36 -37.65 -35.95
CA SER A 601 -4.98 -37.90 -36.34
C SER A 601 -4.34 -36.72 -37.05
N VAL A 602 -3.03 -36.55 -36.82
CA VAL A 602 -2.25 -35.44 -37.40
C VAL A 602 -0.96 -35.99 -38.01
N GLY A 603 -0.69 -35.64 -39.26
CA GLY A 603 0.45 -36.14 -40.02
C GLY A 603 1.47 -35.09 -40.38
N TRP A 604 2.70 -35.55 -40.67
CA TRP A 604 3.77 -34.78 -41.28
C TRP A 604 3.58 -34.61 -42.80
N ASP A 605 2.38 -34.92 -43.31
CA ASP A 605 1.83 -34.40 -44.56
C ASP A 605 1.10 -33.07 -44.36
N LYS A 606 1.18 -32.50 -43.14
CA LYS A 606 0.55 -31.25 -42.69
C LYS A 606 -0.98 -31.30 -42.81
N ARG A 607 -1.55 -32.48 -42.57
CA ARG A 607 -3.00 -32.72 -42.56
C ARG A 607 -3.46 -33.13 -41.16
N VAL A 608 -4.57 -32.53 -40.73
CA VAL A 608 -5.39 -32.95 -39.60
C VAL A 608 -6.60 -33.70 -40.16
N VAL A 609 -6.98 -34.82 -39.56
CA VAL A 609 -8.18 -35.58 -39.92
C VAL A 609 -8.93 -35.97 -38.65
N LEU A 610 -10.23 -35.66 -38.59
CA LEU A 610 -11.14 -36.24 -37.60
C LEU A 610 -12.05 -37.25 -38.30
N PHE A 611 -12.07 -38.49 -37.80
CA PHE A 611 -12.70 -39.63 -38.46
C PHE A 611 -13.64 -40.37 -37.51
N ASP A 612 -14.85 -40.65 -37.96
CA ASP A 612 -15.83 -41.50 -37.27
C ASP A 612 -15.58 -42.97 -37.61
N ILE A 613 -15.09 -43.74 -36.65
CA ILE A 613 -14.80 -45.17 -36.83
C ILE A 613 -16.09 -46.00 -36.91
N ASP A 614 -17.11 -45.66 -36.10
CA ASP A 614 -18.40 -46.38 -36.07
C ASP A 614 -19.21 -46.13 -37.35
N GLY A 615 -19.20 -44.89 -37.86
CA GLY A 615 -19.78 -44.52 -39.16
C GLY A 615 -18.90 -44.84 -40.37
N SER A 616 -17.60 -45.12 -40.13
CA SER A 616 -16.57 -45.34 -41.16
C SER A 616 -16.43 -44.19 -42.16
N SER A 617 -16.33 -42.95 -41.65
CA SER A 617 -16.26 -41.74 -42.47
C SER A 617 -15.44 -40.60 -41.87
N GLU A 618 -14.69 -39.88 -42.72
CA GLU A 618 -14.08 -38.59 -42.37
C GLU A 618 -15.17 -37.56 -42.02
N VAL A 619 -15.12 -36.99 -40.81
CA VAL A 619 -16.01 -35.92 -40.35
C VAL A 619 -15.57 -34.60 -40.98
N TRP A 620 -14.27 -34.30 -40.86
CA TRP A 620 -13.59 -33.21 -41.56
C TRP A 620 -12.08 -33.46 -41.60
N SER A 621 -11.40 -32.72 -42.48
CA SER A 621 -9.95 -32.57 -42.46
C SER A 621 -9.54 -31.12 -42.72
N ARG A 622 -8.33 -30.76 -42.29
CA ARG A 622 -7.70 -29.45 -42.48
C ARG A 622 -6.23 -29.60 -42.84
N SER A 623 -5.64 -28.52 -43.35
CA SER A 623 -4.20 -28.38 -43.54
C SER A 623 -3.67 -27.33 -42.58
N ILE A 624 -2.48 -27.58 -42.03
CA ILE A 624 -1.83 -26.78 -40.97
C ILE A 624 -0.45 -26.27 -41.44
N THR A 625 0.14 -25.32 -40.72
CA THR A 625 1.41 -24.67 -41.13
C THR A 625 2.60 -25.62 -40.99
N PHE A 626 2.60 -26.44 -39.94
CA PHE A 626 3.72 -27.29 -39.54
C PHE A 626 3.38 -28.78 -39.47
N GLU A 627 4.38 -29.60 -39.16
CA GLU A 627 4.22 -31.02 -38.86
C GLU A 627 3.54 -31.19 -37.47
N GLY A 628 2.61 -32.14 -37.33
CA GLY A 628 1.92 -32.40 -36.05
C GLY A 628 2.73 -33.24 -35.06
N PHE A 629 2.63 -32.92 -33.77
CA PHE A 629 3.37 -33.57 -32.68
C PHE A 629 2.56 -33.92 -31.44
N SER A 630 1.48 -33.21 -31.15
CA SER A 630 0.56 -33.49 -30.04
C SER A 630 -0.86 -33.05 -30.40
N ALA A 631 -1.89 -33.62 -29.75
CA ALA A 631 -3.27 -33.15 -29.84
C ALA A 631 -4.07 -33.64 -28.64
N GLY A 632 -5.25 -33.05 -28.40
CA GLY A 632 -6.18 -33.46 -27.35
C GLY A 632 -7.62 -33.04 -27.66
N PHE A 633 -8.58 -33.66 -26.96
CA PHE A 633 -10.00 -33.29 -26.99
C PHE A 633 -10.41 -32.63 -25.68
N SER A 634 -11.37 -31.70 -25.72
CA SER A 634 -12.11 -31.29 -24.52
C SER A 634 -13.01 -32.42 -24.01
N LEU A 635 -13.08 -32.62 -22.68
CA LEU A 635 -14.04 -33.52 -22.05
C LEU A 635 -15.49 -33.02 -22.13
N GLU A 636 -15.69 -31.70 -22.18
CA GLU A 636 -17.00 -31.06 -22.02
C GLU A 636 -17.59 -30.57 -23.35
N GLU A 637 -16.76 -30.08 -24.26
CA GLU A 637 -17.17 -29.35 -25.46
C GLU A 637 -16.64 -29.97 -26.76
N PRO A 638 -17.19 -29.58 -27.93
CA PRO A 638 -16.70 -30.05 -29.21
C PRO A 638 -15.47 -29.24 -29.65
N GLU A 639 -14.38 -29.35 -28.90
CA GLU A 639 -13.11 -28.68 -29.18
C GLU A 639 -11.96 -29.71 -29.26
N VAL A 640 -11.03 -29.47 -30.18
CA VAL A 640 -9.73 -30.16 -30.22
C VAL A 640 -8.59 -29.16 -30.26
N ILE A 641 -7.57 -29.40 -29.45
CA ILE A 641 -6.30 -28.66 -29.46
C ILE A 641 -5.26 -29.48 -30.22
N ILE A 642 -4.40 -28.80 -30.99
CA ILE A 642 -3.37 -29.44 -31.82
C ILE A 642 -2.05 -28.68 -31.68
N GLY A 643 -1.00 -29.41 -31.29
CA GLY A 643 0.37 -28.93 -31.25
C GLY A 643 1.14 -29.31 -32.51
N SER A 644 1.65 -28.30 -33.22
CA SER A 644 2.45 -28.48 -34.44
C SER A 644 3.73 -27.63 -34.39
N GLY A 645 4.77 -28.02 -35.15
CA GLY A 645 6.01 -27.23 -35.17
C GLY A 645 7.05 -27.73 -36.16
N MET A 646 8.14 -26.97 -36.33
CA MET A 646 9.09 -27.17 -37.42
C MET A 646 10.00 -28.38 -37.19
N ALA A 647 9.70 -29.50 -37.85
CA ALA A 647 10.37 -30.78 -37.63
C ALA A 647 11.89 -30.81 -38.01
N SER A 648 12.40 -29.82 -38.74
CA SER A 648 13.81 -29.78 -39.21
C SER A 648 14.84 -29.43 -38.14
N ASP A 649 14.46 -28.59 -37.18
CA ASP A 649 15.36 -28.00 -36.17
C ASP A 649 14.69 -27.83 -34.80
N SER A 650 13.35 -27.89 -34.73
CA SER A 650 12.55 -27.68 -33.52
C SER A 650 12.64 -26.26 -32.95
N SER A 651 12.79 -25.24 -33.81
CA SER A 651 12.84 -23.82 -33.42
C SER A 651 11.47 -23.15 -33.27
N GLU A 652 10.52 -23.43 -34.18
CA GLU A 652 9.20 -22.78 -34.21
C GLU A 652 8.07 -23.78 -33.91
N GLY A 653 6.99 -23.31 -33.28
CA GLY A 653 5.75 -24.03 -33.04
C GLY A 653 4.48 -23.19 -33.18
N GLU A 654 3.35 -23.88 -33.34
CA GLU A 654 2.02 -23.32 -33.54
C GLU A 654 0.99 -24.24 -32.87
N ILE A 655 0.19 -23.67 -31.96
CA ILE A 655 -0.95 -24.32 -31.31
C ILE A 655 -2.23 -23.85 -32.01
N LEU A 656 -3.14 -24.79 -32.25
CA LEU A 656 -4.35 -24.59 -33.03
C LEU A 656 -5.56 -25.18 -32.30
N ILE A 657 -6.62 -24.38 -32.10
CA ILE A 657 -7.90 -24.82 -31.53
C ILE A 657 -8.93 -24.95 -32.66
N TYR A 658 -9.59 -26.10 -32.79
CA TYR A 658 -10.63 -26.34 -33.80
C TYR A 658 -11.94 -26.84 -33.19
N ASP A 659 -13.07 -26.38 -33.74
CA ASP A 659 -14.39 -26.98 -33.48
C ASP A 659 -14.41 -28.43 -34.02
N ALA A 660 -14.69 -29.39 -33.15
CA ALA A 660 -14.69 -30.82 -33.46
C ALA A 660 -15.87 -31.27 -34.35
N ASN A 661 -16.98 -30.52 -34.42
CA ASN A 661 -18.11 -30.85 -35.30
C ASN A 661 -17.81 -30.52 -36.77
N ASN A 662 -17.13 -29.40 -37.02
CA ASN A 662 -17.09 -28.76 -38.33
C ASN A 662 -15.67 -28.41 -38.83
N GLY A 663 -14.69 -28.32 -37.93
CA GLY A 663 -13.29 -28.00 -38.22
C GLY A 663 -13.02 -26.51 -38.47
N SER A 664 -13.86 -25.59 -38.00
CA SER A 664 -13.51 -24.16 -37.98
C SER A 664 -12.39 -23.94 -36.98
N LEU A 665 -11.36 -23.17 -37.37
CA LEU A 665 -10.40 -22.66 -36.40
C LEU A 665 -11.15 -21.74 -35.44
N ILE A 666 -10.94 -21.94 -34.15
CA ILE A 666 -11.45 -21.09 -33.07
C ILE A 666 -10.39 -20.04 -32.75
N ASP A 667 -9.17 -20.50 -32.47
CA ASP A 667 -8.02 -19.68 -32.07
C ASP A 667 -6.68 -20.36 -32.43
N SER A 668 -5.58 -19.59 -32.43
CA SER A 668 -4.22 -20.07 -32.72
C SER A 668 -3.12 -19.10 -32.25
N TRP A 669 -2.09 -19.62 -31.56
CA TRP A 669 -0.91 -18.86 -31.14
C TRP A 669 0.41 -19.62 -31.41
N SER A 670 1.51 -18.88 -31.48
CA SER A 670 2.86 -19.43 -31.72
C SER A 670 3.57 -19.80 -30.42
N THR A 671 4.49 -20.78 -30.47
CA THR A 671 5.36 -21.15 -29.35
C THR A 671 6.83 -21.16 -29.77
N GLU A 672 7.76 -20.88 -28.84
CA GLU A 672 9.15 -21.26 -29.05
C GLU A 672 9.27 -22.80 -28.97
N GLY A 673 9.89 -23.39 -29.98
CA GLY A 673 9.96 -24.83 -30.14
C GLY A 673 8.60 -25.49 -30.34
N ILE A 674 8.64 -26.82 -30.45
CA ILE A 674 7.49 -27.65 -30.83
C ILE A 674 6.60 -27.93 -29.61
N PRO A 675 5.27 -27.71 -29.66
CA PRO A 675 4.35 -28.20 -28.63
C PRO A 675 4.35 -29.73 -28.61
N ARG A 676 5.04 -30.29 -27.62
CA ARG A 676 5.21 -31.74 -27.41
C ARG A 676 4.11 -32.33 -26.52
N GLY A 677 3.38 -31.46 -25.82
CA GLY A 677 2.14 -31.77 -25.12
C GLY A 677 1.14 -30.64 -25.28
N VAL A 678 -0.13 -31.00 -25.49
CA VAL A 678 -1.26 -30.07 -25.43
C VAL A 678 -2.48 -30.79 -24.84
N ALA A 679 -3.35 -30.07 -24.14
CA ALA A 679 -4.63 -30.58 -23.65
C ALA A 679 -5.66 -29.47 -23.40
N ILE A 680 -6.94 -29.84 -23.36
CA ILE A 680 -8.03 -28.99 -22.85
C ILE A 680 -8.66 -29.75 -21.69
N THR A 681 -8.62 -29.21 -20.48
CA THR A 681 -9.23 -29.81 -19.29
C THR A 681 -10.25 -28.89 -18.63
N GLY A 682 -11.07 -29.44 -17.74
CA GLY A 682 -12.06 -28.69 -16.96
C GLY A 682 -13.40 -28.49 -17.66
N THR A 683 -14.27 -27.72 -17.00
CA THR A 683 -15.66 -27.44 -17.41
C THR A 683 -15.75 -26.21 -18.29
N ALA A 684 -16.88 -26.04 -18.99
CA ALA A 684 -17.14 -24.88 -19.87
C ALA A 684 -16.78 -23.50 -19.27
N SER A 685 -17.00 -23.29 -17.96
CA SER A 685 -16.70 -22.05 -17.24
C SER A 685 -15.38 -22.06 -16.43
N ASN A 686 -14.49 -23.02 -16.67
CA ASN A 686 -13.14 -23.11 -16.08
C ASN A 686 -12.25 -23.97 -17.00
N LYS A 687 -12.28 -23.70 -18.30
CA LYS A 687 -11.45 -24.40 -19.29
C LYS A 687 -9.98 -24.07 -19.06
N ARG A 688 -9.13 -25.07 -19.19
CA ARG A 688 -7.67 -24.94 -19.08
C ARG A 688 -7.03 -25.45 -20.36
N TYR A 689 -6.46 -24.53 -21.14
CA TYR A 689 -5.70 -24.81 -22.35
C TYR A 689 -4.24 -25.01 -21.92
N ILE A 690 -3.82 -26.27 -21.82
CA ILE A 690 -2.49 -26.65 -21.34
C ILE A 690 -1.58 -26.82 -22.54
N ALA A 691 -0.40 -26.20 -22.50
CA ALA A 691 0.61 -26.27 -23.55
C ALA A 691 1.99 -26.56 -22.94
N ALA A 692 2.75 -27.46 -23.54
CA ALA A 692 4.11 -27.78 -23.10
C ALA A 692 5.02 -28.03 -24.31
N ASN A 693 6.11 -27.28 -24.40
CA ASN A 693 6.94 -27.19 -25.61
C ASN A 693 8.22 -28.05 -25.52
N SER A 694 9.01 -28.06 -26.59
CA SER A 694 10.25 -28.84 -26.64
C SER A 694 11.45 -28.20 -25.93
N THR A 695 11.37 -26.95 -25.48
CA THR A 695 12.43 -26.28 -24.69
C THR A 695 12.32 -26.62 -23.19
N GLY A 696 11.14 -27.10 -22.75
CA GLY A 696 10.86 -27.51 -21.38
C GLY A 696 9.97 -26.55 -20.61
N GLU A 697 9.55 -25.45 -21.25
CA GLU A 697 8.46 -24.60 -20.75
C GLU A 697 7.11 -25.34 -20.81
N TRP A 698 6.24 -25.03 -19.85
CA TRP A 698 4.82 -25.30 -19.97
C TRP A 698 3.98 -24.17 -19.38
N THR A 699 2.78 -24.01 -19.94
CA THR A 699 1.79 -22.98 -19.59
C THR A 699 0.39 -23.59 -19.45
N VAL A 700 -0.44 -22.95 -18.64
CA VAL A 700 -1.89 -23.19 -18.57
C VAL A 700 -2.59 -21.86 -18.76
N TRP A 701 -3.31 -21.74 -19.86
CA TRP A 701 -4.15 -20.60 -20.18
C TRP A 701 -5.60 -20.87 -19.79
N MET A 702 -6.31 -19.83 -19.37
CA MET A 702 -7.75 -19.87 -19.07
C MET A 702 -8.43 -18.68 -19.74
N GLN A 703 -9.74 -18.78 -20.00
CA GLN A 703 -10.49 -17.68 -20.60
C GLN A 703 -10.46 -16.43 -19.71
N ASP A 704 -10.28 -15.29 -20.37
CA ASP A 704 -10.17 -13.93 -19.82
C ASP A 704 -10.79 -13.01 -20.88
N THR A 705 -11.94 -12.43 -20.57
CA THR A 705 -12.83 -11.85 -21.58
C THR A 705 -12.51 -10.39 -21.91
N ASP A 706 -11.73 -9.67 -21.12
CA ASP A 706 -11.34 -8.28 -21.36
C ASP A 706 -9.82 -8.00 -21.41
N GLU A 707 -9.00 -9.01 -21.11
CA GLU A 707 -7.53 -9.07 -21.26
C GLU A 707 -6.73 -8.32 -20.17
N ASP A 708 -7.23 -8.29 -18.93
CA ASP A 708 -6.50 -7.74 -17.76
C ASP A 708 -5.49 -8.72 -17.13
N GLY A 709 -5.61 -10.03 -17.39
CA GLY A 709 -4.78 -11.09 -16.82
C GLY A 709 -5.41 -11.91 -15.68
N HIS A 710 -6.63 -11.57 -15.26
CA HIS A 710 -7.45 -12.29 -14.30
C HIS A 710 -8.50 -13.15 -15.03
N PRO A 711 -8.47 -14.50 -14.88
CA PRO A 711 -9.40 -15.36 -15.62
C PRO A 711 -10.86 -15.20 -15.18
N ASP A 712 -11.81 -15.24 -16.14
CA ASP A 712 -13.29 -15.19 -16.01
C ASP A 712 -13.91 -16.03 -14.87
N SER A 713 -13.15 -17.02 -14.38
CA SER A 713 -13.58 -18.02 -13.41
C SER A 713 -13.15 -17.74 -11.96
N VAL A 714 -12.39 -16.67 -11.74
CA VAL A 714 -11.93 -16.14 -10.44
C VAL A 714 -12.10 -14.63 -10.32
N ASP A 715 -12.16 -13.94 -11.46
CA ASP A 715 -12.56 -12.55 -11.61
C ASP A 715 -14.07 -12.34 -11.31
N LEU A 716 -14.41 -11.16 -10.78
CA LEU A 716 -15.76 -10.70 -10.44
C LEU A 716 -16.37 -9.73 -11.47
N TRP A 717 -15.56 -9.09 -12.34
CA TRP A 717 -16.00 -8.19 -13.41
C TRP A 717 -15.44 -8.55 -14.82
N PRO A 718 -15.74 -9.72 -15.44
CA PRO A 718 -15.12 -10.17 -16.72
C PRO A 718 -15.49 -9.40 -18.01
N GLU A 719 -15.86 -8.13 -17.92
CA GLU A 719 -16.05 -7.20 -19.04
C GLU A 719 -15.53 -5.77 -18.70
N ASP A 720 -14.79 -5.59 -17.59
CA ASP A 720 -14.16 -4.34 -17.15
C ASP A 720 -12.69 -4.57 -16.73
N PRO A 721 -11.71 -4.38 -17.63
CA PRO A 721 -10.29 -4.72 -17.44
C PRO A 721 -9.55 -3.71 -16.54
N SER A 722 -10.23 -3.27 -15.48
CA SER A 722 -9.75 -2.37 -14.46
C SER A 722 -10.15 -2.78 -13.04
N GLN A 723 -11.02 -3.80 -12.91
CA GLN A 723 -11.42 -4.40 -11.63
C GLN A 723 -11.51 -5.92 -11.74
N TRP A 724 -10.98 -6.64 -10.75
CA TRP A 724 -10.95 -8.11 -10.75
C TRP A 724 -11.32 -8.76 -9.40
N ALA A 725 -11.33 -7.99 -8.31
CA ALA A 725 -11.52 -8.49 -6.95
C ALA A 725 -12.30 -7.48 -6.08
N ASP A 726 -12.95 -8.04 -5.05
CA ASP A 726 -13.74 -7.39 -4.01
C ASP A 726 -13.39 -8.16 -2.73
N SER A 727 -12.51 -7.58 -1.92
CA SER A 727 -11.85 -8.28 -0.81
C SER A 727 -12.70 -8.41 0.46
N ASP A 728 -13.80 -7.66 0.57
CA ASP A 728 -14.71 -7.72 1.73
C ASP A 728 -16.19 -7.99 1.39
N GLY A 729 -16.61 -7.80 0.14
CA GLY A 729 -17.90 -8.24 -0.42
C GLY A 729 -18.96 -7.14 -0.51
N ASP A 730 -18.60 -5.87 -0.64
CA ASP A 730 -19.55 -4.74 -0.69
C ASP A 730 -20.11 -4.43 -2.09
N GLY A 731 -19.34 -4.73 -3.15
CA GLY A 731 -19.69 -4.51 -4.55
C GLY A 731 -18.92 -3.40 -5.28
N TYR A 732 -17.90 -2.78 -4.67
CA TYR A 732 -16.85 -2.00 -5.34
C TYR A 732 -15.59 -2.86 -5.54
N GLY A 733 -14.67 -2.42 -6.41
CA GLY A 733 -13.50 -3.20 -6.79
C GLY A 733 -12.19 -2.72 -6.13
N ASP A 734 -11.37 -3.66 -5.67
CA ASP A 734 -10.13 -3.45 -4.88
C ASP A 734 -9.11 -2.47 -5.52
N ASN A 735 -9.19 -2.22 -6.83
CA ASN A 735 -8.26 -1.31 -7.51
C ASN A 735 -8.77 0.14 -7.45
N GLU A 736 -8.17 0.95 -6.56
CA GLU A 736 -8.42 2.40 -6.41
C GLU A 736 -8.37 3.18 -7.75
N ASN A 737 -7.61 2.70 -8.73
CA ASN A 737 -7.44 3.36 -10.04
C ASN A 737 -8.37 2.82 -11.13
N GLY A 738 -9.21 1.84 -10.80
CA GLY A 738 -10.16 1.22 -11.70
C GLY A 738 -11.49 1.97 -11.82
N SER A 739 -12.39 1.37 -12.59
CA SER A 739 -13.79 1.75 -12.70
C SER A 739 -14.49 1.56 -11.35
N GLU A 740 -15.11 2.62 -10.83
CA GLU A 740 -15.81 2.65 -9.52
C GLU A 740 -15.00 1.93 -8.41
N GLY A 741 -13.69 2.20 -8.34
CA GLY A 741 -12.77 1.57 -7.39
C GLY A 741 -12.99 1.98 -5.94
N ASP A 742 -12.86 0.98 -5.06
CA ASP A 742 -12.96 1.13 -3.62
C ASP A 742 -11.76 1.91 -3.05
N LEU A 743 -12.04 2.78 -2.07
CA LEU A 743 -11.07 3.58 -1.32
C LEU A 743 -10.94 3.12 0.14
N CYS A 744 -11.65 2.04 0.52
CA CYS A 744 -11.45 1.26 1.73
C CYS A 744 -11.46 -0.29 1.49
N PRO A 745 -10.59 -0.91 0.62
CA PRO A 745 -10.63 -2.33 0.18
C PRO A 745 -10.57 -3.49 1.20
N LEU A 746 -10.82 -3.23 2.48
CA LEU A 746 -10.85 -4.18 3.58
C LEU A 746 -11.97 -3.86 4.62
N VAL A 747 -12.85 -2.90 4.35
CA VAL A 747 -13.82 -2.30 5.30
C VAL A 747 -15.19 -2.01 4.67
N SER A 748 -15.79 -3.04 4.09
CA SER A 748 -17.13 -3.15 3.49
C SER A 748 -18.12 -2.03 3.85
N GLY A 749 -18.39 -1.19 2.85
CA GLY A 749 -19.08 0.07 3.03
C GLY A 749 -20.23 0.30 2.06
N ARG A 750 -20.57 1.58 1.87
CA ARG A 750 -21.67 2.06 1.00
C ARG A 750 -21.54 3.49 0.49
N SER A 751 -20.59 4.28 0.97
CA SER A 751 -20.46 5.69 0.57
C SER A 751 -20.28 5.83 -0.95
N ILE A 752 -20.84 6.92 -1.50
CA ILE A 752 -20.96 7.18 -2.94
C ILE A 752 -20.50 8.58 -3.39
N TYR A 753 -20.11 9.46 -2.46
CA TYR A 753 -19.84 10.88 -2.75
C TYR A 753 -18.38 11.32 -2.61
N ASP A 754 -17.68 10.95 -1.53
CA ASP A 754 -16.28 11.32 -1.28
C ASP A 754 -15.30 10.16 -1.48
N ARG A 755 -15.57 9.02 -0.84
CA ARG A 755 -14.88 7.75 -1.01
C ARG A 755 -15.89 6.70 -1.44
N LEU A 756 -15.60 5.91 -2.47
CA LEU A 756 -16.42 4.74 -2.80
C LEU A 756 -16.00 3.57 -1.89
N GLY A 757 -16.95 2.69 -1.56
CA GLY A 757 -16.76 1.47 -0.76
C GLY A 757 -16.37 1.64 0.71
N CYS A 758 -16.17 2.87 1.18
CA CYS A 758 -15.94 3.15 2.60
C CYS A 758 -17.22 3.05 3.44
N LEU A 759 -17.00 2.80 4.74
CA LEU A 759 -18.07 2.73 5.74
C LEU A 759 -18.91 4.01 5.73
N ASP A 760 -20.22 3.81 5.75
CA ASP A 760 -21.28 4.80 5.72
C ASP A 760 -22.34 4.28 6.70
N SER A 761 -22.27 4.75 7.94
CA SER A 761 -22.96 4.17 9.09
C SER A 761 -24.46 4.47 9.10
N ASP A 762 -24.91 5.59 8.53
CA ASP A 762 -26.30 6.02 8.51
C ASP A 762 -27.01 5.90 7.14
N SER A 763 -26.24 5.70 6.06
CA SER A 763 -26.66 5.57 4.66
C SER A 763 -27.14 6.85 3.97
N ASP A 764 -26.54 8.00 4.27
CA ASP A 764 -26.68 9.25 3.51
C ASP A 764 -25.85 9.26 2.19
N GLY A 765 -24.68 8.60 2.18
CA GLY A 765 -23.77 8.47 1.03
C GLY A 765 -22.39 9.14 1.16
N TRP A 766 -22.08 9.85 2.24
CA TRP A 766 -20.71 10.22 2.62
C TRP A 766 -20.07 9.13 3.50
N SER A 767 -18.77 9.22 3.78
CA SER A 767 -18.04 8.18 4.51
C SER A 767 -17.63 8.56 5.94
N ASP A 768 -17.78 7.62 6.88
CA ASP A 768 -17.36 7.72 8.28
C ASP A 768 -15.89 8.18 8.40
N ALA A 769 -15.60 9.14 9.27
CA ALA A 769 -14.26 9.68 9.41
C ALA A 769 -13.26 8.72 10.10
N ASP A 770 -11.99 8.76 9.65
CA ASP A 770 -10.89 7.98 10.23
C ASP A 770 -9.63 8.82 10.54
N GLN A 771 -8.48 8.14 10.72
CA GLN A 771 -7.22 8.78 11.08
C GLN A 771 -6.62 9.64 9.94
N ASP A 772 -6.77 9.17 8.70
CA ASP A 772 -6.14 9.73 7.51
C ASP A 772 -7.18 10.46 6.61
N TRP A 773 -8.48 10.16 6.79
CA TRP A 773 -9.63 10.89 6.24
C TRP A 773 -10.49 11.52 7.37
N PRO A 774 -10.09 12.68 7.93
CA PRO A 774 -10.79 13.33 9.05
C PRO A 774 -12.11 14.00 8.64
N PRO A 775 -13.02 14.29 9.60
CA PRO A 775 -14.31 14.90 9.32
C PRO A 775 -14.17 16.35 8.86
N HIS A 776 -15.19 16.88 8.18
CA HIS A 776 -15.31 18.31 7.91
C HIS A 776 -15.25 19.13 9.22
N PRO A 777 -14.62 20.33 9.27
CA PRO A 777 -13.93 21.04 8.20
C PRO A 777 -12.41 20.76 8.15
N ILE A 778 -11.92 19.75 8.87
CA ILE A 778 -10.49 19.37 8.88
C ILE A 778 -10.15 18.52 7.65
N GLY A 779 -11.06 17.64 7.25
CA GLY A 779 -11.04 16.91 5.98
C GLY A 779 -12.37 17.06 5.23
N ILE A 780 -12.80 15.98 4.58
CA ILE A 780 -14.04 15.92 3.78
C ILE A 780 -14.83 14.63 4.05
N ALA A 781 -14.49 13.90 5.11
CA ALA A 781 -15.31 12.82 5.62
C ALA A 781 -16.56 13.39 6.31
N ASP A 782 -17.54 12.53 6.54
CA ASP A 782 -18.73 12.85 7.31
C ASP A 782 -18.36 13.33 8.75
N ALA A 783 -19.06 14.38 9.19
CA ALA A 783 -18.97 14.94 10.54
C ALA A 783 -20.05 14.43 11.51
N PHE A 784 -21.08 13.71 11.03
CA PHE A 784 -22.29 13.34 11.76
C PHE A 784 -22.74 11.89 11.50
N ASP A 785 -21.83 10.93 11.71
CA ASP A 785 -21.90 9.48 11.47
C ASP A 785 -23.15 8.67 11.92
N GLU A 786 -24.16 9.30 12.52
CA GLU A 786 -25.46 8.73 12.91
C GLU A 786 -26.70 9.63 12.58
N ASP A 787 -26.60 10.69 11.76
CA ASP A 787 -27.72 11.56 11.31
C ASP A 787 -27.73 11.79 9.77
N PRO A 788 -28.51 11.01 8.99
CA PRO A 788 -28.49 11.00 7.52
C PRO A 788 -29.23 12.19 6.89
N SER A 789 -29.12 13.34 7.54
CA SER A 789 -29.52 14.66 7.08
C SER A 789 -28.37 15.68 7.15
N GLN A 790 -27.26 15.36 7.83
CA GLN A 790 -26.10 16.22 8.06
C GLN A 790 -24.83 15.46 7.66
N TRP A 791 -23.88 16.14 7.01
CA TRP A 791 -22.56 15.54 6.69
C TRP A 791 -21.39 16.52 6.77
N ASN A 792 -21.68 17.80 7.02
CA ASN A 792 -20.74 18.91 6.88
C ASN A 792 -20.93 19.86 8.06
N ASP A 793 -19.85 20.18 8.78
CA ASP A 793 -19.80 21.19 9.85
C ASP A 793 -18.77 22.24 9.41
N SER A 794 -19.21 23.41 8.93
CA SER A 794 -18.31 24.37 8.28
C SER A 794 -17.44 25.21 9.22
N ASP A 795 -17.84 25.43 10.48
CA ASP A 795 -17.14 26.31 11.43
C ASP A 795 -16.75 25.67 12.78
N SER A 796 -17.02 24.36 12.92
CA SER A 796 -16.68 23.46 14.05
C SER A 796 -17.50 23.67 15.33
N ASP A 797 -18.79 24.02 15.20
CA ASP A 797 -19.71 24.21 16.34
C ASP A 797 -20.52 22.97 16.74
N SER A 798 -20.48 21.89 15.95
CA SER A 798 -21.25 20.64 16.09
C SER A 798 -22.74 20.70 15.71
N TYR A 799 -23.16 21.67 14.88
CA TYR A 799 -24.40 21.63 14.12
C TYR A 799 -24.08 21.56 12.61
N GLY A 800 -24.81 20.75 11.84
CA GLY A 800 -24.49 20.51 10.44
C GLY A 800 -25.10 21.54 9.48
N ASP A 801 -24.41 21.85 8.38
CA ASP A 801 -24.78 22.90 7.41
C ASP A 801 -26.19 22.76 6.78
N ASN A 802 -26.84 21.59 6.88
CA ASN A 802 -28.16 21.36 6.29
C ASN A 802 -29.29 21.78 7.25
N TYR A 803 -29.52 23.09 7.32
CA TYR A 803 -30.57 23.68 8.14
C TYR A 803 -32.00 23.31 7.70
N PHE A 804 -32.71 22.55 8.54
CA PHE A 804 -34.13 22.22 8.40
C PHE A 804 -34.95 22.75 9.59
N PHE A 805 -36.19 23.16 9.34
CA PHE A 805 -37.12 23.66 10.35
C PHE A 805 -38.59 23.60 9.90
N ASP A 806 -39.51 23.48 10.86
CA ASP A 806 -40.94 23.77 10.69
C ASP A 806 -41.20 25.26 10.94
N ILE A 807 -42.26 25.83 10.33
CA ILE A 807 -42.73 27.19 10.66
C ILE A 807 -44.08 27.09 11.38
N ILE A 808 -44.15 27.59 12.62
CA ILE A 808 -45.37 27.63 13.44
C ILE A 808 -45.50 29.02 14.07
N ASP A 809 -46.68 29.65 13.91
CA ASP A 809 -47.00 30.98 14.44
C ASP A 809 -45.92 32.04 14.16
N GLU A 810 -45.42 32.02 12.92
CA GLU A 810 -44.36 32.88 12.34
C GLU A 810 -42.92 32.63 12.86
N LEU A 811 -42.72 31.66 13.77
CA LEU A 811 -41.39 31.22 14.26
C LEU A 811 -40.92 29.92 13.61
N ARG A 812 -39.59 29.75 13.49
CA ARG A 812 -38.87 28.53 13.12
C ARG A 812 -38.72 27.61 14.34
N VAL A 813 -39.36 26.45 14.29
CA VAL A 813 -39.39 25.45 15.36
C VAL A 813 -38.99 24.08 14.83
N ASN A 814 -38.65 23.14 15.72
CA ASN A 814 -38.05 21.85 15.32
C ASN A 814 -36.81 22.05 14.42
N GLN A 815 -35.96 23.03 14.77
CA GLN A 815 -34.72 23.30 14.03
C GLN A 815 -33.72 22.14 14.19
N SER A 816 -33.02 21.82 13.10
CA SER A 816 -31.94 20.83 13.04
C SER A 816 -30.94 21.23 11.96
N GLY A 817 -29.65 21.05 12.21
CA GLY A 817 -28.61 21.73 11.44
C GLY A 817 -28.48 23.22 11.82
N ASP A 818 -27.61 23.93 11.11
CA ASP A 818 -27.07 25.24 11.47
C ASP A 818 -27.59 26.39 10.58
N ALA A 819 -28.10 27.45 11.21
CA ALA A 819 -28.55 28.67 10.54
C ALA A 819 -27.43 29.59 10.01
N PHE A 820 -26.17 29.50 10.49
CA PHE A 820 -25.09 30.47 10.22
C PHE A 820 -23.69 29.86 10.02
N VAL A 821 -23.53 28.99 9.00
CA VAL A 821 -22.34 28.18 8.59
C VAL A 821 -20.94 28.84 8.46
N ASP A 822 -20.75 30.06 8.93
CA ASP A 822 -19.50 30.83 8.99
C ASP A 822 -19.24 31.42 10.42
N ASP A 823 -20.08 31.18 11.43
CA ASP A 823 -20.00 31.73 12.80
C ASP A 823 -20.37 30.70 13.90
N SER A 824 -19.36 29.93 14.36
CA SER A 824 -19.46 28.92 15.42
C SER A 824 -19.78 29.46 16.83
N SER A 825 -20.40 30.64 16.92
CA SER A 825 -21.15 31.10 18.08
C SER A 825 -22.67 31.04 17.90
N GLN A 826 -23.21 30.84 16.70
CA GLN A 826 -24.64 31.00 16.39
C GLN A 826 -25.20 29.89 15.48
N TRP A 827 -26.03 28.98 16.01
CA TRP A 827 -26.60 27.87 15.21
C TRP A 827 -28.11 27.95 14.92
N SER A 828 -28.82 28.92 15.48
CA SER A 828 -30.29 28.95 15.53
C SER A 828 -30.82 30.36 15.27
N ASP A 829 -31.97 30.46 14.59
CA ASP A 829 -32.60 31.73 14.15
C ASP A 829 -34.13 31.58 14.27
N ILE A 830 -34.68 31.70 15.49
CA ILE A 830 -36.07 31.32 15.83
C ILE A 830 -37.13 32.19 15.16
N ASP A 831 -36.93 33.50 15.00
CA ASP A 831 -37.92 34.37 14.36
C ASP A 831 -37.60 34.72 12.90
N GLY A 832 -36.37 34.48 12.48
CA GLY A 832 -35.96 34.49 11.08
C GLY A 832 -35.41 35.81 10.55
N ASP A 833 -34.97 36.75 11.40
CA ASP A 833 -34.42 38.04 10.95
C ASP A 833 -32.93 38.01 10.55
N GLY A 834 -32.21 36.95 10.91
CA GLY A 834 -30.79 36.77 10.60
C GLY A 834 -29.83 37.25 11.70
N CYS A 835 -30.31 37.40 12.92
CA CYS A 835 -29.52 37.44 14.15
C CYS A 835 -29.65 36.10 14.90
N GLY A 836 -28.55 35.54 15.40
CA GLY A 836 -28.55 34.19 15.97
C GLY A 836 -29.03 34.11 17.43
N ASP A 837 -29.83 33.11 17.80
CA ASP A 837 -30.47 33.05 19.13
C ASP A 837 -29.49 32.81 20.31
N ASN A 838 -28.22 32.46 20.06
CA ASN A 838 -27.26 32.15 21.12
C ASN A 838 -26.63 33.43 21.69
N HIS A 839 -27.48 34.23 22.33
CA HIS A 839 -27.13 35.53 22.90
C HIS A 839 -26.03 35.44 23.94
N SER A 840 -24.95 36.18 23.69
CA SER A 840 -23.94 36.51 24.68
C SER A 840 -23.53 37.98 24.55
N TRP A 841 -23.00 38.56 25.62
CA TRP A 841 -22.63 39.97 25.63
C TRP A 841 -21.41 40.23 26.49
N PHE A 842 -20.68 41.30 26.16
CA PHE A 842 -19.58 41.80 26.98
C PHE A 842 -19.59 43.33 27.08
N LEU A 843 -18.91 43.88 28.08
CA LEU A 843 -18.84 45.34 28.29
C LEU A 843 -17.65 45.96 27.56
N ASN A 844 -17.91 46.87 26.64
CA ASN A 844 -16.90 47.69 25.97
C ASN A 844 -16.91 49.12 26.55
N GLY A 845 -16.37 49.25 27.76
CA GLY A 845 -16.40 50.48 28.53
C GLY A 845 -17.66 50.56 29.40
N LEU A 846 -18.65 51.36 28.98
CA LEU A 846 -19.97 51.46 29.61
C LEU A 846 -21.10 50.84 28.77
N TRP A 847 -20.80 50.47 27.53
CA TRP A 847 -21.75 49.87 26.58
C TRP A 847 -21.69 48.36 26.63
N ARG A 848 -22.82 47.71 26.37
CA ARG A 848 -22.85 46.31 25.94
C ARG A 848 -22.40 46.22 24.49
N VAL A 849 -21.86 45.06 24.16
CA VAL A 849 -21.71 44.57 22.80
C VAL A 849 -22.32 43.18 22.82
N ASP A 850 -23.46 43.05 22.15
CA ASP A 850 -24.15 41.78 21.95
C ASP A 850 -23.49 40.97 20.83
N ILE A 851 -23.60 39.66 20.94
CA ILE A 851 -23.23 38.63 19.97
C ILE A 851 -24.42 37.68 19.95
N GLY A 852 -25.04 37.48 18.79
CA GLY A 852 -26.39 36.92 18.72
C GLY A 852 -27.48 37.93 19.15
N ASP A 853 -28.72 37.45 19.21
CA ASP A 853 -29.94 38.21 19.35
C ASP A 853 -30.42 38.33 20.81
N ALA A 854 -30.58 39.57 21.28
CA ALA A 854 -31.16 39.88 22.59
C ALA A 854 -32.68 39.57 22.70
N PHE A 855 -33.42 39.36 21.60
CA PHE A 855 -34.87 39.16 21.58
C PHE A 855 -35.41 37.98 20.72
N PRO A 856 -35.00 36.69 20.93
CA PRO A 856 -35.21 35.51 20.02
C PRO A 856 -36.62 35.06 19.60
N ASN A 857 -37.60 35.94 19.55
CA ASN A 857 -39.02 35.72 19.21
C ASN A 857 -39.65 37.01 18.60
N ASN A 858 -38.84 37.96 18.12
CA ASN A 858 -39.24 39.30 17.69
C ASN A 858 -38.31 39.85 16.58
N SER A 859 -38.56 39.41 15.34
CA SER A 859 -37.81 39.59 14.07
C SER A 859 -37.62 41.03 13.55
N HIS A 860 -37.44 41.97 14.48
CA HIS A 860 -37.32 43.40 14.28
C HIS A 860 -36.28 44.01 15.24
N GLN A 861 -35.67 43.25 16.17
CA GLN A 861 -34.83 43.76 17.26
C GLN A 861 -33.71 42.75 17.60
N CYS A 862 -32.44 43.09 17.35
CA CYS A 862 -31.30 42.19 17.65
C CYS A 862 -30.45 42.57 18.87
N SER A 863 -30.55 43.80 19.39
CA SER A 863 -29.52 44.38 20.27
C SER A 863 -30.10 45.26 21.37
N ASP A 864 -29.44 45.28 22.53
CA ASP A 864 -29.82 45.99 23.77
C ASP A 864 -28.55 46.68 24.32
N GLN A 865 -28.15 47.80 23.70
CA GLN A 865 -26.81 48.38 23.85
C GLN A 865 -26.48 48.86 25.27
N ASP A 866 -27.49 49.16 26.09
CA ASP A 866 -27.31 49.55 27.48
C ASP A 866 -27.86 48.54 28.52
N GLY A 867 -28.82 47.70 28.14
CA GLY A 867 -29.29 46.57 28.94
C GLY A 867 -30.59 46.78 29.68
N ASP A 868 -31.48 47.64 29.20
CA ASP A 868 -32.76 47.94 29.82
C ASP A 868 -33.92 47.02 29.33
N SER A 869 -33.63 46.18 28.33
CA SER A 869 -34.54 45.20 27.70
C SER A 869 -35.61 45.79 26.75
N TYR A 870 -35.36 46.96 26.17
CA TYR A 870 -35.97 47.42 24.92
C TYR A 870 -34.92 47.42 23.79
N GLY A 871 -35.30 46.97 22.60
CA GLY A 871 -34.33 46.80 21.50
C GLY A 871 -33.95 48.11 20.79
N ASP A 872 -32.69 48.23 20.39
CA ASP A 872 -32.10 49.44 19.80
C ASP A 872 -32.81 49.96 18.51
N ASN A 873 -33.59 49.12 17.81
CA ASN A 873 -34.23 49.48 16.54
C ASN A 873 -35.56 50.21 16.76
N TYR A 874 -35.48 51.44 17.25
CA TYR A 874 -36.63 52.29 17.54
C TYR A 874 -37.52 52.59 16.33
N SER A 875 -38.81 52.34 16.49
CA SER A 875 -39.86 52.78 15.58
C SER A 875 -41.11 53.20 16.36
N PHE A 876 -41.93 54.08 15.77
CA PHE A 876 -43.16 54.51 16.42
C PHE A 876 -44.26 54.85 15.42
N THR A 877 -45.50 54.87 15.91
CA THR A 877 -46.66 55.45 15.23
C THR A 877 -47.31 56.52 16.10
N ILE A 878 -47.99 57.49 15.50
CA ILE A 878 -48.60 58.61 16.25
C ILE A 878 -50.09 58.33 16.47
N GLY A 879 -50.56 58.45 17.71
CA GLY A 879 -51.96 58.27 18.11
C GLY A 879 -52.88 59.45 17.77
N ASP A 880 -54.19 59.24 17.94
CA ASP A 880 -55.23 60.28 17.74
C ASP A 880 -55.16 61.44 18.77
N ASP A 881 -54.43 61.23 19.86
CA ASP A 881 -54.08 62.22 20.90
C ASP A 881 -52.83 63.03 20.55
N GLY A 882 -51.99 62.53 19.63
CA GLY A 882 -50.72 63.14 19.22
C GLY A 882 -49.47 62.51 19.86
N LEU A 883 -49.64 61.53 20.75
CA LEU A 883 -48.55 60.83 21.43
C LEU A 883 -48.00 59.67 20.57
N ARG A 884 -46.82 59.17 20.91
CA ARG A 884 -46.17 58.03 20.24
C ARG A 884 -46.60 56.69 20.85
N PHE A 885 -46.93 55.73 19.99
CA PHE A 885 -46.90 54.31 20.30
C PHE A 885 -45.57 53.75 19.80
N GLU A 886 -44.73 53.33 20.74
CA GLU A 886 -43.30 53.05 20.52
C GLU A 886 -43.03 51.53 20.48
N MET A 887 -42.01 51.14 19.71
CA MET A 887 -41.48 49.78 19.60
C MET A 887 -39.95 49.87 19.47
N GLY A 888 -39.22 49.26 20.40
CA GLY A 888 -37.79 49.52 20.60
C GLY A 888 -37.54 50.76 21.47
N ASP A 889 -36.27 51.06 21.71
CA ASP A 889 -35.78 52.08 22.66
C ASP A 889 -35.55 53.45 22.01
N ALA A 890 -36.23 54.50 22.49
CA ALA A 890 -36.06 55.87 22.03
C ALA A 890 -34.66 56.49 22.31
N PHE A 891 -33.92 56.00 23.31
CA PHE A 891 -32.60 56.49 23.73
C PHE A 891 -31.64 55.32 24.07
N PRO A 892 -31.17 54.52 23.08
CA PRO A 892 -30.39 53.26 23.24
C PRO A 892 -28.93 53.46 23.72
N GLN A 893 -28.77 54.32 24.72
CA GLN A 893 -27.54 54.78 25.37
C GLN A 893 -27.78 55.28 26.82
N ASN A 894 -28.97 55.08 27.39
CA ASN A 894 -29.36 55.53 28.73
C ASN A 894 -30.30 54.50 29.41
N PRO A 895 -29.78 53.55 30.21
CA PRO A 895 -30.48 52.33 30.70
C PRO A 895 -31.52 52.58 31.80
N LEU A 896 -32.22 53.71 31.72
CA LEU A 896 -33.33 54.15 32.57
C LEU A 896 -34.43 54.85 31.75
N ALA A 897 -34.28 54.98 30.42
CA ALA A 897 -34.93 56.01 29.60
C ALA A 897 -35.27 55.52 28.18
N TRP A 898 -36.37 54.77 28.00
CA TRP A 898 -36.70 54.13 26.71
C TRP A 898 -37.83 54.78 25.89
N SER A 899 -38.45 55.86 26.38
CA SER A 899 -39.70 56.43 25.83
C SER A 899 -39.65 57.95 25.67
N ASP A 900 -40.03 58.45 24.49
CA ASP A 900 -40.09 59.86 24.08
C ASP A 900 -41.54 60.21 23.67
N LEU A 901 -42.46 60.04 24.62
CA LEU A 901 -43.90 59.84 24.39
C LEU A 901 -44.60 60.98 23.63
N ASP A 902 -44.28 62.24 23.92
CA ASP A 902 -44.82 63.41 23.19
C ASP A 902 -43.82 63.98 22.16
N GLY A 903 -42.54 63.69 22.34
CA GLY A 903 -41.51 63.82 21.33
C GLY A 903 -40.59 65.04 21.44
N ASP A 904 -40.41 65.62 22.63
CA ASP A 904 -39.49 66.74 22.84
C ASP A 904 -38.04 66.35 23.16
N GLY A 905 -37.77 65.07 23.47
CA GLY A 905 -36.46 64.52 23.79
C GLY A 905 -36.05 64.58 25.27
N CYS A 906 -36.94 64.98 26.19
CA CYS A 906 -36.78 64.81 27.64
C CYS A 906 -37.49 63.49 28.07
N PRO A 907 -36.78 62.38 28.38
CA PRO A 907 -37.42 61.13 28.80
C PRO A 907 -38.11 61.26 30.18
N PRO A 908 -39.16 60.46 30.48
CA PRO A 908 -39.88 60.51 31.76
C PRO A 908 -39.05 60.00 32.96
N ASN A 909 -37.85 59.47 32.70
CA ASN A 909 -36.87 59.01 33.68
C ASN A 909 -35.48 59.04 33.01
N SER A 910 -34.42 59.46 33.71
CA SER A 910 -33.04 59.48 33.20
C SER A 910 -32.06 59.40 34.37
N THR A 911 -30.82 58.99 34.10
CA THR A 911 -29.69 59.14 35.04
C THR A 911 -29.39 60.60 35.39
N VAL A 912 -29.79 61.57 34.57
CA VAL A 912 -29.57 63.01 34.77
C VAL A 912 -30.88 63.73 35.09
N ALA A 913 -30.98 64.29 36.30
CA ALA A 913 -32.21 64.91 36.80
C ALA A 913 -32.67 66.19 36.04
N SER A 914 -31.87 66.73 35.13
CA SER A 914 -32.25 67.84 34.24
C SER A 914 -32.83 67.40 32.90
N GLU A 915 -32.80 66.10 32.60
CA GLU A 915 -33.37 65.47 31.40
C GLU A 915 -34.71 64.78 31.72
N ILE A 916 -35.01 64.55 33.00
CA ILE A 916 -36.29 63.99 33.45
C ILE A 916 -37.39 64.98 33.11
N ASP A 917 -38.26 64.61 32.18
CA ASP A 917 -39.49 65.36 31.96
C ASP A 917 -40.49 65.17 33.12
N ASN A 918 -41.22 66.26 33.39
CA ASN A 918 -42.24 66.35 34.43
C ASN A 918 -43.64 66.59 33.84
N TYR A 919 -43.77 66.64 32.50
CA TYR A 919 -44.99 66.94 31.74
C TYR A 919 -45.15 66.08 30.47
N PRO A 920 -45.17 64.72 30.54
CA PRO A 920 -44.99 63.82 29.37
C PRO A 920 -46.23 63.69 28.46
N GLU A 921 -46.96 64.79 28.32
CA GLU A 921 -48.11 65.03 27.44
C GLU A 921 -48.07 66.47 26.84
N ASP A 922 -46.98 67.24 27.02
CA ASP A 922 -46.80 68.63 26.57
C ASP A 922 -45.34 68.91 26.14
N ALA A 923 -45.05 68.55 24.88
CA ALA A 923 -43.77 68.69 24.15
C ALA A 923 -43.28 70.15 23.93
N SER A 924 -43.58 71.03 24.88
CA SER A 924 -43.25 72.45 24.91
C SER A 924 -42.15 72.79 25.92
N ASN A 925 -42.02 72.06 27.05
CA ASN A 925 -41.34 72.63 28.24
C ASN A 925 -40.99 71.66 29.41
N CYS A 926 -39.72 71.26 29.56
CA CYS A 926 -39.29 70.37 30.66
C CYS A 926 -39.11 71.02 32.07
N GLN A 927 -38.96 72.37 32.26
CA GLN A 927 -38.67 73.03 33.59
C GLN A 927 -39.22 74.50 33.73
N GLY A 928 -38.99 75.23 34.85
CA GLY A 928 -39.61 76.57 35.12
C GLY A 928 -38.77 77.64 35.90
N ASP A 929 -39.32 78.87 36.04
CA ASP A 929 -38.62 80.13 36.47
C ASP A 929 -38.38 80.33 38.02
N PRO A 930 -37.30 81.03 38.46
CA PRO A 930 -36.88 81.14 39.88
C PRO A 930 -37.10 82.51 40.61
N GLU A 931 -37.03 82.48 41.97
CA GLU A 931 -37.08 83.67 42.87
C GLU A 931 -35.71 84.00 43.57
N PRO A 932 -35.48 85.25 44.02
CA PRO A 932 -34.23 85.69 44.66
C PRO A 932 -34.15 85.48 46.18
N SER A 933 -32.97 85.10 46.67
CA SER A 933 -32.71 84.86 48.10
C SER A 933 -31.96 86.00 48.82
N LEU A 934 -31.98 85.96 50.15
CA LEU A 934 -31.29 86.95 51.00
C LEU A 934 -29.76 86.73 51.01
N PRO A 935 -28.94 87.74 51.39
CA PRO A 935 -27.47 87.62 51.39
C PRO A 935 -26.98 86.51 52.34
N GLU A 936 -26.02 85.70 51.88
CA GLU A 936 -25.52 84.57 52.65
C GLU A 936 -24.73 85.01 53.87
N ASN A 937 -24.99 84.37 55.01
CA ASN A 937 -24.37 84.68 56.30
C ASN A 937 -24.51 86.17 56.68
N LEU A 938 -25.70 86.75 56.46
CA LEU A 938 -26.05 88.11 56.87
C LEU A 938 -26.05 88.26 58.40
N ASP A 939 -24.93 88.75 58.92
CA ASP A 939 -24.68 88.98 60.33
C ASP A 939 -24.86 90.47 60.67
N ILE A 940 -25.83 90.77 61.53
CA ILE A 940 -26.16 92.14 61.96
C ILE A 940 -25.90 92.24 63.46
N PHE A 941 -24.79 92.86 63.83
CA PHE A 941 -24.32 92.96 65.21
C PHE A 941 -24.40 94.41 65.72
N VAL A 942 -25.37 94.66 66.60
CA VAL A 942 -25.61 95.98 67.20
C VAL A 942 -25.13 96.01 68.64
N THR A 943 -24.25 96.97 68.96
CA THR A 943 -23.84 97.28 70.33
C THR A 943 -24.16 98.73 70.66
N SER A 944 -24.44 99.04 71.93
CA SER A 944 -24.81 100.39 72.35
C SER A 944 -24.04 100.81 73.59
N ASN A 945 -23.75 102.11 73.69
CA ASN A 945 -23.39 102.74 74.95
C ASN A 945 -24.36 103.91 75.25
N SER A 946 -24.07 104.69 76.28
CA SER A 946 -24.93 105.79 76.72
C SER A 946 -24.98 107.01 75.79
N THR A 947 -24.16 107.07 74.73
CA THR A 947 -24.10 108.22 73.81
C THR A 947 -24.09 107.85 72.32
N GLN A 948 -23.80 106.60 71.94
CA GLN A 948 -23.80 106.13 70.55
C GLN A 948 -24.26 104.67 70.43
N TRP A 949 -24.91 104.37 69.31
CA TRP A 949 -25.01 103.00 68.77
C TRP A 949 -23.82 102.72 67.84
N ARG A 950 -23.32 101.49 67.88
CA ARG A 950 -22.43 100.89 66.88
C ARG A 950 -23.19 99.76 66.20
N VAL A 951 -23.45 99.94 64.91
CA VAL A 951 -24.06 98.94 64.03
C VAL A 951 -22.98 98.37 63.14
N LYS A 952 -22.74 97.06 63.21
CA LYS A 952 -21.95 96.31 62.25
C LYS A 952 -22.89 95.46 61.40
N ILE A 953 -22.74 95.51 60.08
CA ILE A 953 -23.48 94.66 59.14
C ILE A 953 -22.45 94.01 58.22
N SER A 954 -22.47 92.69 58.15
CA SER A 954 -21.60 91.91 57.27
C SER A 954 -22.33 90.73 56.65
N TRP A 955 -21.96 90.36 55.42
CA TRP A 955 -22.44 89.15 54.75
C TRP A 955 -21.33 88.59 53.85
N HIS A 956 -21.36 87.30 53.54
CA HIS A 956 -20.31 86.64 52.77
C HIS A 956 -20.50 86.78 51.26
N SER A 957 -21.74 86.67 50.81
CA SER A 957 -22.12 86.61 49.39
C SER A 957 -23.45 87.36 49.20
N ARG A 958 -23.70 87.88 48.00
CA ARG A 958 -25.09 88.15 47.57
C ARG A 958 -25.85 86.83 47.47
N GLY A 959 -27.15 86.83 47.77
CA GLY A 959 -27.99 85.65 47.59
C GLY A 959 -28.10 85.24 46.12
N GLU A 960 -28.49 83.99 45.89
CA GLU A 960 -28.78 83.49 44.54
C GLU A 960 -29.93 84.30 43.90
N HIS A 961 -29.84 84.43 42.58
CA HIS A 961 -30.66 85.30 41.73
C HIS A 961 -30.77 86.77 42.20
N THR A 962 -29.94 87.26 43.14
CA THR A 962 -29.97 88.65 43.62
C THR A 962 -28.96 89.56 42.93
N GLU A 963 -29.45 90.70 42.47
CA GLU A 963 -28.70 91.67 41.65
C GLU A 963 -28.55 93.03 42.34
N MET A 964 -29.43 93.38 43.28
CA MET A 964 -29.30 94.57 44.15
C MET A 964 -29.58 94.21 45.62
N ILE A 965 -28.81 94.83 46.54
CA ILE A 965 -29.06 94.77 47.99
C ILE A 965 -29.22 96.19 48.55
N GLU A 966 -30.29 96.43 49.31
CA GLU A 966 -30.50 97.69 50.04
C GLU A 966 -30.59 97.47 51.56
N VAL A 967 -30.09 98.43 52.34
CA VAL A 967 -30.09 98.39 53.81
C VAL A 967 -30.60 99.71 54.41
N PHE A 968 -31.57 99.62 55.32
CA PHE A 968 -32.21 100.76 55.97
C PHE A 968 -32.00 100.66 57.49
N ILE A 969 -31.58 101.75 58.15
CA ILE A 969 -31.34 101.80 59.60
C ILE A 969 -32.20 102.91 60.21
N ILE A 970 -33.03 102.59 61.20
CA ILE A 970 -34.07 103.47 61.74
C ILE A 970 -34.05 103.45 63.29
N GLU A 971 -33.87 104.61 63.92
CA GLU A 971 -33.97 104.79 65.39
C GLU A 971 -35.36 105.34 65.77
N LEU A 972 -36.01 104.73 66.77
CA LEU A 972 -37.39 105.02 67.15
C LEU A 972 -37.56 105.30 68.66
N ASN A 973 -38.35 106.33 68.97
CA ASN A 973 -38.85 106.58 70.33
C ASN A 973 -39.99 105.60 70.69
N GLU A 974 -40.19 105.38 71.99
CA GLU A 974 -40.99 104.32 72.64
C GLU A 974 -42.51 104.24 72.34
N SER A 975 -43.03 104.84 71.27
CA SER A 975 -44.48 104.87 70.98
C SER A 975 -44.89 104.83 69.51
N VAL A 976 -44.01 104.40 68.60
CA VAL A 976 -44.31 104.21 67.17
C VAL A 976 -43.65 102.92 66.65
N ASP A 977 -44.45 102.00 66.08
CA ASP A 977 -43.96 100.92 65.22
C ASP A 977 -43.97 101.37 63.74
N CYS A 978 -43.14 100.77 62.91
CA CYS A 978 -42.84 101.21 61.55
C CYS A 978 -42.84 100.06 60.54
N ASP A 979 -43.70 100.16 59.52
CA ASP A 979 -43.69 99.34 58.31
C ASP A 979 -43.07 100.15 57.13
N GLU A 980 -43.38 99.80 55.88
CA GLU A 980 -42.89 100.45 54.64
C GLU A 980 -42.93 101.99 54.66
N LEU A 981 -43.92 102.60 55.31
CA LEU A 981 -44.10 104.05 55.39
C LEU A 981 -42.95 104.79 56.10
N CYS A 982 -42.08 104.09 56.82
CA CYS A 982 -40.88 104.65 57.43
C CYS A 982 -39.60 104.47 56.57
N ILE A 983 -39.70 103.76 55.44
CA ILE A 983 -38.57 103.51 54.53
C ILE A 983 -38.30 104.77 53.69
N GLY A 984 -37.34 105.57 54.13
CA GLY A 984 -36.76 106.67 53.35
C GLY A 984 -35.70 106.18 52.36
N ASN A 985 -34.78 107.07 51.97
CA ASN A 985 -33.60 106.65 51.21
C ASN A 985 -32.77 105.62 52.00
N ALA A 986 -32.28 104.59 51.31
CA ALA A 986 -31.44 103.55 51.91
C ALA A 986 -30.21 104.13 52.62
N SER A 987 -29.88 103.57 53.78
CA SER A 987 -28.71 103.94 54.59
C SER A 987 -27.42 103.39 53.98
N LEU A 988 -27.51 102.24 53.30
CA LEU A 988 -26.54 101.71 52.34
C LEU A 988 -27.34 101.10 51.18
N SER A 989 -26.87 101.25 49.94
CA SER A 989 -27.46 100.60 48.77
C SER A 989 -26.33 100.13 47.86
N PHE A 990 -26.40 98.88 47.43
CA PHE A 990 -25.37 98.22 46.63
C PHE A 990 -26.00 97.69 45.34
N ASN A 991 -25.79 98.45 44.26
CA ASN A 991 -26.19 98.11 42.90
C ASN A 991 -24.96 98.22 41.99
N PRO A 992 -24.42 97.11 41.44
CA PRO A 992 -24.84 95.73 41.69
C PRO A 992 -24.53 95.25 43.12
N ALA A 993 -25.24 94.23 43.56
CA ALA A 993 -25.03 93.53 44.83
C ALA A 993 -23.60 92.92 44.90
N PRO A 994 -22.84 93.07 46.01
CA PRO A 994 -21.46 92.61 46.06
C PRO A 994 -21.40 91.09 46.18
N ALA A 995 -20.66 90.44 45.28
CA ALA A 995 -20.55 88.98 45.21
C ALA A 995 -19.58 88.36 46.22
N GLY A 996 -19.06 89.13 47.18
CA GLY A 996 -18.08 88.69 48.18
C GLY A 996 -18.13 89.56 49.44
N TYR A 997 -17.37 89.15 50.46
CA TYR A 997 -17.55 89.61 51.85
C TYR A 997 -17.63 91.12 52.02
N VAL A 998 -18.74 91.59 52.59
CA VAL A 998 -18.99 92.97 53.00
C VAL A 998 -18.87 93.07 54.51
N ASP A 999 -18.27 94.15 55.01
CA ASP A 999 -18.22 94.51 56.43
C ASP A 999 -18.32 96.03 56.54
N GLU A 1000 -19.51 96.51 56.91
CA GLU A 1000 -19.77 97.93 57.09
C GLU A 1000 -20.11 98.27 58.53
N LEU A 1001 -19.41 99.28 59.05
CA LEU A 1001 -19.53 99.74 60.43
C LEU A 1001 -20.05 101.18 60.46
N ARG A 1002 -21.17 101.39 61.14
CA ARG A 1002 -21.80 102.71 61.31
C ARG A 1002 -21.93 103.05 62.79
N TYR A 1003 -21.66 104.31 63.11
CA TYR A 1003 -21.83 104.89 64.44
C TYR A 1003 -22.93 105.95 64.35
N ILE A 1004 -23.90 105.87 65.25
CA ILE A 1004 -25.09 106.74 65.25
C ILE A 1004 -25.18 107.41 66.62
N GLU A 1005 -25.24 108.75 66.65
CA GLU A 1005 -25.31 109.51 67.91
C GLU A 1005 -26.69 109.35 68.57
N ARG A 1006 -26.68 108.76 69.77
CA ARG A 1006 -27.88 108.34 70.49
C ARG A 1006 -28.47 109.53 71.24
N SER A 1007 -29.54 110.10 70.69
CA SER A 1007 -30.16 111.32 71.23
C SER A 1007 -31.39 111.08 72.13
N GLY A 1008 -31.86 109.83 72.21
CA GLY A 1008 -33.02 109.43 73.03
C GLY A 1008 -33.12 107.90 73.24
N PRO A 1009 -34.16 107.44 73.95
CA PRO A 1009 -34.48 106.02 74.14
C PRO A 1009 -35.27 105.44 72.95
N THR A 1010 -35.22 104.15 72.60
CA THR A 1010 -34.47 103.01 73.19
C THR A 1010 -34.16 101.90 72.17
N ARG A 1011 -34.78 101.92 70.98
CA ARG A 1011 -34.90 100.78 70.05
C ARG A 1011 -34.37 101.13 68.65
N LEU A 1012 -33.71 100.18 68.00
CA LEU A 1012 -33.17 100.31 66.64
C LEU A 1012 -33.72 99.21 65.73
N ILE A 1013 -34.13 99.58 64.51
CA ILE A 1013 -34.58 98.65 63.46
C ILE A 1013 -33.60 98.70 62.28
N ILE A 1014 -33.30 97.54 61.71
CA ILE A 1014 -32.49 97.37 60.51
C ILE A 1014 -33.24 96.49 59.52
N VAL A 1015 -33.36 96.91 58.27
CA VAL A 1015 -34.03 96.17 57.18
C VAL A 1015 -33.04 95.91 56.07
N VAL A 1016 -33.06 94.71 55.49
CA VAL A 1016 -32.26 94.32 54.32
C VAL A 1016 -33.17 93.75 53.24
N ARG A 1017 -33.00 94.21 51.99
CA ARG A 1017 -33.79 93.84 50.81
C ARG A 1017 -32.89 93.27 49.72
N SER A 1018 -33.28 92.14 49.15
CA SER A 1018 -32.74 91.54 47.91
C SER A 1018 -33.70 91.76 46.74
N THR A 1019 -33.16 92.01 45.55
CA THR A 1019 -33.95 92.20 44.30
C THR A 1019 -33.29 91.50 43.11
N ASN A 1020 -34.11 90.81 42.29
CA ASN A 1020 -33.78 90.43 40.92
C ASN A 1020 -34.34 91.49 39.95
N LEU A 1021 -33.51 92.03 39.06
CA LEU A 1021 -33.88 93.09 38.11
C LEU A 1021 -34.32 92.52 36.75
N GLN A 1022 -33.87 91.32 36.38
CA GLN A 1022 -34.29 90.63 35.15
C GLN A 1022 -35.77 90.21 35.20
N TYR A 1023 -36.21 89.61 36.32
CA TYR A 1023 -37.55 89.06 36.54
C TYR A 1023 -38.42 89.93 37.47
N SER A 1024 -37.85 91.01 38.06
CA SER A 1024 -38.55 91.99 38.91
C SER A 1024 -39.15 91.42 40.23
N THR A 1025 -38.56 90.36 40.76
CA THR A 1025 -38.92 89.71 42.04
C THR A 1025 -38.04 90.20 43.21
N THR A 1026 -38.55 90.15 44.45
CA THR A 1026 -37.92 90.80 45.63
C THR A 1026 -38.18 90.07 46.95
N THR A 1027 -37.20 90.06 47.86
CA THR A 1027 -37.25 89.37 49.16
C THR A 1027 -36.65 90.25 50.27
N GLU A 1028 -37.21 90.26 51.49
CA GLU A 1028 -36.81 91.15 52.60
C GLU A 1028 -36.60 90.46 53.96
N GLN A 1029 -35.77 91.05 54.80
CA GLN A 1029 -35.57 90.69 56.22
C GLN A 1029 -35.55 91.92 57.12
N TRP A 1030 -36.20 91.82 58.29
CA TRP A 1030 -36.36 92.89 59.28
C TRP A 1030 -35.83 92.45 60.65
N SER A 1031 -34.90 93.22 61.24
CA SER A 1031 -34.18 92.91 62.49
C SER A 1031 -34.24 94.05 63.51
N ASN A 1032 -34.19 93.75 64.81
CA ASN A 1032 -34.59 94.67 65.90
C ASN A 1032 -33.77 94.46 67.19
N TYR A 1033 -33.26 95.51 67.84
CA TYR A 1033 -32.18 95.37 68.84
C TYR A 1033 -32.32 96.15 70.18
N SER A 1034 -31.83 95.49 71.24
CA SER A 1034 -31.52 95.94 72.62
C SER A 1034 -30.43 94.99 73.20
N GLY A 1035 -29.63 95.31 74.24
CA GLY A 1035 -28.51 94.40 74.61
C GLY A 1035 -27.85 94.49 76.02
N GLU A 1036 -27.16 93.38 76.39
CA GLU A 1036 -26.36 93.01 77.61
C GLU A 1036 -25.31 91.85 77.24
N GLU A 1037 -24.59 91.12 78.14
CA GLU A 1037 -23.22 90.47 77.91
C GLU A 1037 -22.99 88.87 78.08
N LEU A 1038 -21.80 88.23 77.76
CA LEU A 1038 -21.44 86.74 77.48
C LEU A 1038 -20.19 86.10 78.29
N PRO A 1039 -19.40 84.94 78.07
CA PRO A 1039 -19.21 83.72 77.11
C PRO A 1039 -19.15 82.24 77.79
N VAL A 1040 -18.45 81.06 77.52
CA VAL A 1040 -17.16 80.45 76.90
C VAL A 1040 -17.17 78.86 76.58
N GLU A 1041 -16.02 78.10 76.36
CA GLU A 1041 -15.83 76.71 75.69
C GLU A 1041 -14.67 75.70 76.18
N ILE A 1042 -14.51 74.39 75.68
CA ILE A 1042 -13.33 73.37 75.76
C ILE A 1042 -13.32 72.18 74.65
N ASN A 1043 -12.20 71.40 74.36
CA ASN A 1043 -11.88 70.41 73.21
C ASN A 1043 -11.23 68.95 73.52
N ASN A 1044 -11.03 67.99 72.53
CA ASN A 1044 -9.77 67.16 72.16
C ASN A 1044 -9.78 65.67 71.51
N GLU A 1045 -8.84 65.37 70.54
CA GLU A 1045 -7.88 64.18 70.21
C GLU A 1045 -8.32 62.67 69.88
N THR A 1046 -7.63 61.66 69.22
CA THR A 1046 -6.58 61.38 68.11
C THR A 1046 -6.42 59.83 67.65
N ASP A 1047 -5.46 59.43 66.73
CA ASP A 1047 -4.80 58.07 66.38
C ASP A 1047 -5.47 57.07 65.32
N ASP A 1048 -4.93 56.01 64.60
CA ASP A 1048 -3.68 55.47 63.87
C ASP A 1048 -4.10 54.18 62.95
N THR A 1049 -3.46 53.26 62.13
CA THR A 1049 -2.14 52.60 61.68
C THR A 1049 -2.22 51.81 60.26
N PRO A 1050 -1.14 51.16 59.63
CA PRO A 1050 -1.07 50.75 58.16
C PRO A 1050 -0.31 49.42 57.65
N ILE A 1051 0.23 49.40 56.38
CA ILE A 1051 1.17 48.45 55.62
C ILE A 1051 0.45 47.32 54.79
N PRO A 1052 0.86 46.68 53.60
CA PRO A 1052 2.16 46.43 52.85
C PRO A 1052 2.21 46.56 51.26
N GLU A 1053 3.22 45.98 50.55
CA GLU A 1053 3.46 45.87 49.05
C GLU A 1053 4.31 44.61 48.65
N GLU A 1054 4.40 44.18 47.35
CA GLU A 1054 5.63 43.68 46.64
C GLU A 1054 5.49 43.38 45.11
N ASN A 1055 6.42 43.86 44.22
CA ASN A 1055 7.02 43.13 43.05
C ASN A 1055 7.96 43.99 42.12
N ASN A 1056 9.12 43.46 41.69
CA ASN A 1056 10.08 44.00 40.66
C ASN A 1056 11.24 42.97 40.40
N SER A 1057 12.00 42.89 39.28
CA SER A 1057 11.94 43.50 37.92
C SER A 1057 12.24 42.45 36.80
N GLU A 1058 13.21 42.43 35.85
CA GLU A 1058 14.50 43.11 35.53
C GLU A 1058 14.68 43.32 33.99
N ASN A 1059 15.81 43.94 33.57
CA ASN A 1059 16.17 44.35 32.19
C ASN A 1059 17.72 44.16 31.98
N GLU A 1060 18.43 44.34 30.84
CA GLU A 1060 18.17 45.02 29.55
C GLU A 1060 19.23 44.62 28.46
N SER A 1061 18.85 44.66 27.16
CA SER A 1061 19.75 44.86 25.98
C SER A 1061 20.65 43.69 25.50
N ASN A 1062 21.37 43.72 24.35
CA ASN A 1062 21.71 44.71 23.28
C ASN A 1062 22.09 43.92 21.98
N SER A 1063 22.51 44.39 20.77
CA SER A 1063 22.81 45.67 20.07
C SER A 1063 23.07 45.35 18.56
N SER A 1064 22.95 46.18 17.51
CA SER A 1064 22.18 47.42 17.21
C SER A 1064 22.54 47.94 15.77
N SER A 1065 21.62 48.62 15.06
CA SER A 1065 21.83 49.55 13.92
C SER A 1065 22.24 48.98 12.53
N GLN A 1066 21.96 49.58 11.35
CA GLN A 1066 21.03 50.63 10.84
C GLN A 1066 21.01 50.54 9.26
N ILE A 1067 20.12 51.13 8.44
CA ILE A 1067 19.86 52.57 8.11
C ILE A 1067 18.48 52.69 7.36
N GLU A 1068 17.88 53.90 7.33
CA GLU A 1068 16.57 54.30 6.73
C GLU A 1068 16.51 54.28 5.16
N VAL A 1069 15.39 54.46 4.39
CA VAL A 1069 14.48 55.63 4.28
C VAL A 1069 13.14 55.36 3.50
N ARG A 1070 11.99 55.64 4.15
CA ARG A 1070 10.67 56.22 3.72
C ARG A 1070 9.88 55.84 2.42
N SER A 1071 8.67 55.27 2.67
CA SER A 1071 7.28 55.74 2.32
C SER A 1071 6.71 55.77 0.87
N GLY A 1072 5.44 55.34 0.69
CA GLY A 1072 4.55 55.95 -0.33
C GLY A 1072 3.28 55.27 -0.91
N LYS A 1073 2.25 54.90 -0.10
CA LYS A 1073 0.77 54.89 -0.40
C LYS A 1073 0.11 54.25 -1.67
N SER A 1074 -1.08 53.67 -1.41
CA SER A 1074 -2.38 53.70 -2.15
C SER A 1074 -2.71 52.87 -3.43
N ASP A 1075 -3.75 52.03 -3.26
CA ASP A 1075 -5.04 51.91 -4.00
C ASP A 1075 -5.20 51.26 -5.41
N ASN A 1076 -5.92 50.12 -5.42
CA ASN A 1076 -7.03 49.66 -6.28
C ASN A 1076 -7.09 49.85 -7.83
N SER A 1077 -7.19 48.69 -8.51
CA SER A 1077 -8.26 48.28 -9.48
C SER A 1077 -8.21 48.56 -11.01
N LEU A 1078 -8.52 47.48 -11.76
CA LEU A 1078 -9.19 47.33 -13.09
C LEU A 1078 -8.83 48.19 -14.34
N LEU A 1079 -8.51 47.56 -15.49
CA LEU A 1079 -9.48 47.27 -16.60
C LEU A 1079 -8.88 46.64 -17.90
N VAL A 1080 -9.31 45.40 -18.24
CA VAL A 1080 -9.96 44.85 -19.49
C VAL A 1080 -9.46 45.15 -20.96
N TRP A 1081 -9.71 44.17 -21.85
CA TRP A 1081 -9.77 44.12 -23.36
C TRP A 1081 -8.50 43.66 -24.14
N GLY A 1082 -8.57 42.83 -25.21
CA GLY A 1082 -9.69 42.01 -25.76
C GLY A 1082 -9.56 41.63 -27.27
N GLY A 1083 -10.19 40.51 -27.70
CA GLY A 1083 -10.43 40.08 -29.12
C GLY A 1083 -9.93 38.65 -29.46
N ALA A 1084 -10.66 37.67 -30.04
CA ALA A 1084 -11.73 37.55 -31.08
C ALA A 1084 -11.18 37.09 -32.47
N ALA A 1085 -11.76 36.20 -33.30
CA ALA A 1085 -13.01 35.38 -33.32
C ALA A 1085 -12.86 34.23 -34.38
N GLY A 1086 -13.77 33.25 -34.62
CA GLY A 1086 -15.05 32.82 -34.02
C GLY A 1086 -16.00 32.05 -35.00
N LEU A 1087 -17.17 31.56 -34.51
CA LEU A 1087 -18.33 30.93 -35.23
C LEU A 1087 -18.12 29.56 -35.94
N VAL A 1088 -19.13 28.64 -36.10
CA VAL A 1088 -20.59 28.75 -36.33
C VAL A 1088 -21.46 27.71 -35.55
N LEU A 1089 -22.75 28.02 -35.38
CA LEU A 1089 -23.88 27.33 -34.66
C LEU A 1089 -24.40 25.97 -35.22
N LEU A 1090 -25.05 25.13 -34.38
CA LEU A 1090 -26.53 24.91 -34.39
C LEU A 1090 -27.08 24.03 -33.23
N ILE A 1091 -28.41 23.82 -33.15
CA ILE A 1091 -29.22 23.36 -31.98
C ILE A 1091 -30.24 22.25 -32.37
N GLY A 1092 -30.62 21.33 -31.46
CA GLY A 1092 -31.83 20.48 -31.63
C GLY A 1092 -32.25 19.54 -30.47
N ALA A 1093 -33.47 19.77 -29.91
CA ALA A 1093 -34.40 18.95 -29.09
C ALA A 1093 -34.01 17.52 -28.59
N SER A 1094 -34.22 17.07 -27.34
CA SER A 1094 -35.39 17.08 -26.38
C SER A 1094 -36.43 15.94 -26.53
N ILE A 1095 -37.11 15.56 -25.42
CA ILE A 1095 -38.33 14.68 -25.24
C ILE A 1095 -38.06 13.15 -25.12
N LEU A 1096 -38.68 12.32 -24.24
CA LEU A 1096 -39.38 12.45 -22.92
C LEU A 1096 -39.89 11.04 -22.43
N LEU A 1097 -40.39 10.94 -21.18
CA LEU A 1097 -41.32 9.94 -20.57
C LEU A 1097 -40.83 8.58 -19.99
N LEU A 1098 -40.60 8.59 -18.67
CA LEU A 1098 -41.36 7.88 -17.62
C LEU A 1098 -42.20 6.61 -17.98
N ARG A 1099 -42.03 5.52 -17.21
CA ARG A 1099 -43.19 4.70 -16.77
C ARG A 1099 -43.01 3.83 -15.50
N ARG A 1100 -43.71 4.20 -14.41
CA ARG A 1100 -43.99 3.32 -13.23
C ARG A 1100 -44.90 2.13 -13.62
N ARG A 1101 -44.68 0.92 -13.05
CA ARG A 1101 -45.54 0.34 -11.97
C ARG A 1101 -45.27 -1.14 -11.64
N GLY A 1102 -45.31 -1.46 -10.33
CA GLY A 1102 -45.77 -2.73 -9.75
C GLY A 1102 -44.88 -3.25 -8.61
N SER A 1103 -45.35 -3.88 -7.52
CA SER A 1103 -46.66 -3.82 -6.80
C SER A 1103 -46.69 -4.89 -5.68
N GLU A 1104 -47.18 -4.52 -4.47
CA GLU A 1104 -47.67 -5.45 -3.41
C GLU A 1104 -46.58 -6.34 -2.74
N GLU A 1105 -46.65 -6.80 -1.47
CA GLU A 1105 -47.62 -6.68 -0.35
C GLU A 1105 -46.84 -6.75 1.00
N ILE A 1106 -46.97 -5.78 1.93
CA ILE A 1106 -47.73 -5.84 3.21
C ILE A 1106 -47.47 -7.07 4.14
N ASN A 1107 -46.89 -6.82 5.33
CA ASN A 1107 -47.31 -7.27 6.69
C ASN A 1107 -46.28 -6.71 7.71
N LEU A 1108 -46.56 -5.86 8.72
CA LEU A 1108 -47.57 -5.79 9.79
C LEU A 1108 -47.31 -6.68 11.04
N LEU A 1109 -46.83 -6.01 12.10
CA LEU A 1109 -47.02 -6.32 13.54
C LEU A 1109 -46.23 -7.54 14.10
N ASN A 1110 -45.84 -7.60 15.39
CA ASN A 1110 -46.27 -6.78 16.54
C ASN A 1110 -45.19 -6.66 17.64
N ASP A 1111 -45.20 -5.57 18.41
CA ASP A 1111 -44.47 -5.41 19.68
C ASP A 1111 -45.13 -6.17 20.84
N SER A 1112 -44.32 -6.66 21.80
CA SER A 1112 -44.60 -6.51 23.24
C SER A 1112 -43.41 -6.90 24.15
N THR A 1113 -42.70 -5.88 24.64
CA THR A 1113 -42.06 -5.72 25.97
C THR A 1113 -42.32 -6.74 27.11
N TYR A 1114 -41.32 -6.90 28.00
CA TYR A 1114 -41.39 -6.92 29.50
C TYR A 1114 -39.99 -7.25 30.09
N SER A 1115 -39.17 -6.27 30.51
CA SER A 1115 -39.11 -5.61 31.83
C SER A 1115 -38.47 -6.42 32.98
N GLU A 1116 -37.58 -5.77 33.75
CA GLU A 1116 -37.63 -5.86 35.23
C GLU A 1116 -37.11 -4.56 35.87
N LEU A 1117 -37.51 -4.28 37.12
CA LEU A 1117 -37.28 -3.01 37.82
C LEU A 1117 -36.67 -3.24 39.21
N SER A 1118 -35.80 -2.34 39.67
CA SER A 1118 -35.29 -2.31 41.05
C SER A 1118 -34.87 -0.90 41.50
N PRO A 1119 -34.82 -0.61 42.81
CA PRO A 1119 -35.53 0.57 43.31
C PRO A 1119 -34.68 1.79 43.72
N ILE A 1120 -35.35 2.94 43.69
CA ILE A 1120 -34.87 4.28 44.07
C ILE A 1120 -34.47 4.35 45.56
N ALA A 1121 -33.32 4.97 45.83
CA ALA A 1121 -32.96 5.51 47.15
C ALA A 1121 -33.17 7.03 47.17
N GLN A 1122 -33.76 7.59 48.22
CA GLN A 1122 -33.97 9.04 48.33
C GLN A 1122 -32.70 9.76 48.85
N PRO A 1123 -32.32 10.92 48.28
CA PRO A 1123 -31.16 11.68 48.73
C PRO A 1123 -31.38 12.30 50.12
N VAL A 1124 -30.28 12.55 50.82
CA VAL A 1124 -30.25 13.18 52.15
C VAL A 1124 -29.36 14.40 52.07
N CYS A 1125 -29.79 15.55 52.62
CA CYS A 1125 -29.04 16.81 52.50
C CYS A 1125 -27.63 16.68 53.12
N THR A 1126 -26.60 16.84 52.28
CA THR A 1126 -25.19 16.65 52.65
C THR A 1126 -24.73 17.61 53.76
N ARG A 1127 -25.34 18.79 53.84
CA ARG A 1127 -24.99 19.86 54.79
C ARG A 1127 -25.52 19.65 56.22
N CYS A 1128 -26.61 18.91 56.39
CA CYS A 1128 -27.29 18.82 57.69
C CYS A 1128 -28.04 17.50 57.99
N GLY A 1129 -28.00 16.50 57.11
CA GLY A 1129 -28.53 15.15 57.36
C GLY A 1129 -30.06 15.03 57.37
N GLY A 1130 -30.78 16.10 57.02
CA GLY A 1130 -32.24 16.10 56.87
C GLY A 1130 -32.71 15.51 55.54
N THR A 1131 -33.90 14.90 55.55
CA THR A 1131 -34.62 14.50 54.32
C THR A 1131 -34.95 15.73 53.47
N THR A 1132 -34.61 15.68 52.18
CA THR A 1132 -35.01 16.69 51.20
C THR A 1132 -36.42 16.42 50.66
N GLN A 1133 -37.00 17.41 49.99
CA GLN A 1133 -38.19 17.26 49.14
C GLN A 1133 -37.82 17.73 47.74
N VAL A 1134 -38.29 16.99 46.72
CA VAL A 1134 -38.08 17.34 45.31
C VAL A 1134 -39.17 18.32 44.87
N ILE A 1135 -38.77 19.37 44.17
CA ILE A 1135 -39.68 20.33 43.53
C ILE A 1135 -39.18 20.51 42.09
N ALA A 1136 -39.95 20.02 41.11
CA ALA A 1136 -39.65 20.19 39.71
C ALA A 1136 -40.09 21.58 39.21
N HIS A 1137 -39.24 22.26 38.45
CA HIS A 1137 -39.61 23.47 37.69
C HIS A 1137 -38.81 23.51 36.39
N GLN A 1138 -39.49 23.78 35.26
CA GLN A 1138 -38.88 23.85 33.92
C GLN A 1138 -37.92 22.68 33.62
N GLY A 1139 -38.40 21.44 33.79
CA GLY A 1139 -37.62 20.22 33.50
C GLY A 1139 -36.59 19.81 34.57
N HIS A 1140 -36.13 20.72 35.41
CA HIS A 1140 -35.11 20.44 36.44
C HIS A 1140 -35.70 20.14 37.81
N ASP A 1141 -35.14 19.13 38.50
CA ASP A 1141 -35.54 18.68 39.83
C ASP A 1141 -34.69 19.36 40.93
N PHE A 1142 -35.30 20.26 41.72
CA PHE A 1142 -34.61 20.96 42.80
C PHE A 1142 -34.85 20.30 44.16
N HIS A 1143 -33.77 20.02 44.90
CA HIS A 1143 -33.83 19.36 46.22
C HIS A 1143 -33.86 20.38 47.37
N TRP A 1144 -35.06 20.71 47.87
CA TRP A 1144 -35.24 21.61 49.02
C TRP A 1144 -35.05 20.89 50.37
N CYS A 1145 -34.23 21.45 51.27
CA CYS A 1145 -34.08 20.93 52.64
C CYS A 1145 -34.84 21.78 53.67
N GLY A 1146 -36.07 21.37 54.01
CA GLY A 1146 -36.94 22.09 54.95
C GLY A 1146 -36.38 22.26 56.37
N ALA A 1147 -35.38 21.47 56.77
CA ALA A 1147 -34.69 21.63 58.07
C ALA A 1147 -33.66 22.79 58.07
N CYS A 1148 -33.17 23.19 56.90
CA CYS A 1148 -32.01 24.08 56.74
C CYS A 1148 -32.31 25.27 55.81
N GLN A 1149 -33.52 25.33 55.24
CA GLN A 1149 -34.09 26.43 54.44
C GLN A 1149 -33.21 26.91 53.28
N GLN A 1150 -32.56 25.96 52.62
CA GLN A 1150 -31.81 26.17 51.38
C GLN A 1150 -32.04 24.99 50.43
N TYR A 1151 -31.85 25.24 49.14
CA TYR A 1151 -31.72 24.19 48.14
C TYR A 1151 -30.37 23.49 48.28
N ASN A 1152 -30.35 22.19 47.98
CA ASN A 1152 -29.17 21.38 47.86
C ASN A 1152 -28.95 21.12 46.36
N THR A 1153 -27.77 21.52 45.85
CA THR A 1153 -27.18 20.97 44.63
C THR A 1153 -26.78 19.52 44.90
#